data_AF-A0A397GD75-F1
#
_entry.id   AF-A0A397GD75-F1
#
_cell.length_a   1.000
_cell.length_b   1.000
_cell.length_c   1.000
_cell.angle_alpha   90.00
_cell.angle_beta   90.00
_cell.angle_gamma   90.00
#
_symmetry.space_group_name_H-M   'P 1'
#
loop_
_entity.id
_entity.type
_entity.pdbx_description
1 polymer ?
#
loop_
_entity_poly.entity_id
_entity_poly.type
_entity_poly.pdbx_seq_one_letter_code
_entity_poly.pdbx_strand_id
1 'polypeptide(L)'
;MPYNLKGKNVLVTAGSRGLGAVICGKFAAEGCNVAINYHSSREVAEDLAGRLAKEYSIKCIVLQGDSELPEDNQRIVQETNEQLSGLDIIIANAGWTRFANRRDIYDLSFEEWDKARYSLAVLVEMLMPIFEKNADGGVYIMTSSIAGITPDGSSMGYSVTKAAALHLMKHLALSVGSKIRVNAVLPGLLLTDWGKKYGETAIEWLNQKAILKQETDLEDCANMFVTLAKNTSMTGQQIVVVVLPAMLSSALYAGLLCSLAAPALGVVHEKLSAVPSGWTLVEDASESDTITLSVALARQNLDQLESKLTTLATPGNAEYGQWLDQSDIESLFPTASDDAVIQWLNEADITQVSRQGSLVNFATTVGTANKLFDTKFSYYRNGASQKLRTTQYSIPDSLTDSIDLIAPTVFFGKEQDSTLPAHAVKLPTLPRRVATNSSCANLITPDCLVEMYNLGDYKPDASSGSRIGFGSFLNESANYADLAAYEQLFNIPSQNFSVELINGGVNDQNWATASLGEANLDVELIVAVSHPLPVVEFITGGSPPFVPNVDEPTAADNQNEPYLEYYEYLLSKPNSDLPQVISNSYGDDEQTVPEYYARRVCNLIGLMGLRGITVLESSGDTGIGSACMSNDGTNTPQFTPTFPGTCPFITSVGGTQSYAPEVAWDGSSGGFSNYFSRPWYQQSAVKNYLNHHITKDTQEYYSQYTNFKGRGFPDVSAHSLTPYYEVVLTGKHYKSGGTSAACPVFAGIVGLLNDARLRAGKSTLGFLNPLLYSELAEGFTDITAGASVGCDGINPQTGNPVPGGGIIPYAHWNATAGWDPVTGLGVPDFMKLKDLVLSL
;
A
#
# COMPACT_ATOMS: atom_id res chain seq x y z
N MET A 1 -34.30 -27.30 19.27
CA MET A 1 -34.99 -26.59 20.37
C MET A 1 -34.45 -25.17 20.38
N PRO A 2 -35.28 -24.13 20.62
CA PRO A 2 -34.79 -22.76 20.77
C PRO A 2 -33.73 -22.68 21.87
N TYR A 3 -32.73 -21.81 21.70
CA TYR A 3 -31.70 -21.59 22.71
C TYR A 3 -32.35 -21.11 24.01
N ASN A 4 -32.12 -21.83 25.10
CA ASN A 4 -32.73 -21.51 26.39
C ASN A 4 -31.97 -20.33 27.04
N LEU A 5 -32.69 -19.25 27.30
CA LEU A 5 -32.14 -18.02 27.89
C LEU A 5 -32.11 -18.03 29.42
N LYS A 6 -32.88 -18.90 30.07
CA LYS A 6 -32.98 -18.91 31.54
C LYS A 6 -31.62 -19.18 32.17
N GLY A 7 -31.16 -18.26 33.02
CA GLY A 7 -29.89 -18.33 33.73
C GLY A 7 -28.66 -17.90 32.91
N LYS A 8 -28.83 -17.45 31.67
CA LYS A 8 -27.74 -16.92 30.83
C LYS A 8 -27.38 -15.50 31.26
N ASN A 9 -26.12 -15.11 31.06
CA ASN A 9 -25.58 -13.82 31.44
C ASN A 9 -25.50 -12.89 30.21
N VAL A 10 -26.15 -11.73 30.31
CA VAL A 10 -26.32 -10.78 29.20
C VAL A 10 -25.70 -9.43 29.56
N LEU A 11 -24.81 -8.91 28.71
CA LEU A 11 -24.31 -7.54 28.79
C LEU A 11 -25.02 -6.66 27.75
N VAL A 12 -25.56 -5.52 28.19
CA VAL A 12 -26.18 -4.51 27.32
C VAL A 12 -25.42 -3.19 27.46
N THR A 13 -24.72 -2.78 26.40
CA THR A 13 -24.04 -1.47 26.33
C THR A 13 -25.06 -0.35 26.15
N ALA A 14 -24.86 0.79 26.81
CA ALA A 14 -25.87 1.85 26.90
C ALA A 14 -27.26 1.32 27.36
N GLY A 15 -27.26 0.41 28.34
CA GLY A 15 -28.43 -0.33 28.79
C GLY A 15 -29.34 0.41 29.78
N SER A 16 -28.94 1.59 30.28
CA SER A 16 -29.66 2.26 31.37
C SER A 16 -30.91 3.04 30.94
N ARG A 17 -31.07 3.36 29.65
CA ARG A 17 -32.18 4.18 29.12
C ARG A 17 -32.64 3.72 27.73
N GLY A 18 -33.77 4.27 27.27
CA GLY A 18 -34.29 4.09 25.92
C GLY A 18 -34.46 2.61 25.54
N LEU A 19 -34.05 2.26 24.32
CA LEU A 19 -34.11 0.87 23.83
C LEU A 19 -33.28 -0.09 24.70
N GLY A 20 -32.11 0.33 25.18
CA GLY A 20 -31.24 -0.50 26.01
C GLY A 20 -31.91 -0.94 27.31
N ALA A 21 -32.67 -0.04 27.97
CA ALA A 21 -33.40 -0.37 29.18
C ALA A 21 -34.52 -1.39 28.94
N VAL A 22 -35.24 -1.26 27.81
CA VAL A 22 -36.29 -2.20 27.43
C VAL A 22 -35.69 -3.56 27.08
N ILE A 23 -34.57 -3.60 26.36
CA ILE A 23 -33.81 -4.83 26.08
C ILE A 23 -33.42 -5.53 27.39
N CYS A 24 -32.89 -4.79 28.37
CA CYS A 24 -32.56 -5.34 29.69
C CYS A 24 -33.78 -5.99 30.34
N GLY A 25 -34.94 -5.31 30.32
CA GLY A 25 -36.20 -5.85 30.82
C GLY A 25 -36.66 -7.12 30.10
N LYS A 26 -36.54 -7.18 28.77
CA LYS A 26 -36.90 -8.36 27.98
C LYS A 26 -36.04 -9.58 28.32
N PHE A 27 -34.71 -9.41 28.43
CA PHE A 27 -33.83 -10.51 28.83
C PHE A 27 -34.05 -10.91 30.30
N ALA A 28 -34.34 -9.96 31.19
CA ALA A 28 -34.68 -10.26 32.58
C ALA A 28 -35.97 -11.08 32.70
N ALA A 29 -36.99 -10.76 31.90
CA ALA A 29 -38.25 -11.51 31.85
C ALA A 29 -38.08 -12.97 31.36
N GLU A 30 -37.04 -13.23 30.56
CA GLU A 30 -36.63 -14.58 30.15
C GLU A 30 -35.79 -15.31 31.20
N GLY A 31 -35.51 -14.66 32.34
CA GLY A 31 -34.73 -15.20 33.45
C GLY A 31 -33.22 -15.12 33.25
N CYS A 32 -32.72 -14.21 32.40
CA CYS A 32 -31.29 -13.95 32.26
C CYS A 32 -30.77 -13.09 33.43
N ASN A 33 -29.50 -13.25 33.79
CA ASN A 33 -28.80 -12.24 34.58
C ASN A 33 -28.34 -11.10 33.66
N VAL A 34 -28.44 -9.86 34.12
CA VAL A 34 -28.22 -8.68 33.25
C VAL A 34 -27.13 -7.77 33.80
N ALA A 35 -26.12 -7.48 32.99
CA ALA A 35 -25.16 -6.41 33.22
C ALA A 35 -25.56 -5.18 32.40
N ILE A 36 -25.84 -4.08 33.11
CA ILE A 36 -26.31 -2.82 32.55
C ILE A 36 -25.13 -1.85 32.50
N ASN A 37 -24.59 -1.61 31.30
CA ASN A 37 -23.60 -0.56 31.14
C ASN A 37 -24.27 0.82 31.01
N TYR A 38 -23.66 1.84 31.62
CA TYR A 38 -24.04 3.24 31.51
C TYR A 38 -22.80 4.13 31.38
N HIS A 39 -22.93 5.27 30.70
CA HIS A 39 -21.86 6.26 30.62
C HIS A 39 -21.92 7.24 31.81
N SER A 40 -23.00 8.02 31.93
CA SER A 40 -23.10 9.10 32.93
C SER A 40 -24.31 9.01 33.89
N SER A 41 -25.29 8.16 33.62
CA SER A 41 -26.55 8.07 34.39
C SER A 41 -26.56 6.94 35.42
N ARG A 42 -25.73 7.03 36.46
CA ARG A 42 -25.59 5.99 37.50
C ARG A 42 -26.89 5.65 38.22
N GLU A 43 -27.58 6.65 38.78
CA GLU A 43 -28.80 6.42 39.58
C GLU A 43 -29.90 5.73 38.77
N VAL A 44 -30.06 6.10 37.49
CA VAL A 44 -31.05 5.48 36.60
C VAL A 44 -30.69 4.01 36.32
N ALA A 45 -29.41 3.71 36.15
CA ALA A 45 -28.95 2.33 35.96
C ALA A 45 -29.16 1.50 37.23
N GLU A 46 -28.84 2.04 38.41
CA GLU A 46 -29.01 1.38 39.70
C GLU A 46 -30.49 1.11 40.03
N ASP A 47 -31.38 2.08 39.77
CA ASP A 47 -32.84 1.89 39.93
C ASP A 47 -33.36 0.78 39.00
N LEU A 48 -32.97 0.82 37.72
CA LEU A 48 -33.34 -0.21 36.76
C LEU A 48 -32.85 -1.60 37.19
N ALA A 49 -31.59 -1.72 37.59
CA ALA A 49 -31.01 -2.97 38.08
C ALA A 49 -31.75 -3.51 39.30
N GLY A 50 -32.02 -2.64 40.29
CA GLY A 50 -32.75 -3.03 41.51
C GLY A 50 -34.18 -3.50 41.23
N ARG A 51 -34.87 -2.82 40.30
CA ARG A 51 -36.23 -3.18 39.89
C ARG A 51 -36.26 -4.54 39.18
N LEU A 52 -35.38 -4.74 38.19
CA LEU A 52 -35.31 -5.99 37.43
C LEU A 52 -34.88 -7.18 38.31
N ALA A 53 -33.90 -6.99 39.20
CA ALA A 53 -33.46 -8.03 40.13
C ALA A 53 -34.59 -8.49 41.05
N LYS A 54 -35.38 -7.54 41.57
CA LYS A 54 -36.50 -7.84 42.47
C LYS A 54 -37.69 -8.48 41.74
N GLU A 55 -38.06 -7.95 40.58
CA GLU A 55 -39.22 -8.40 39.81
C GLU A 55 -39.03 -9.80 39.24
N TYR A 56 -37.86 -10.10 38.70
CA TYR A 56 -37.59 -11.37 38.00
C TYR A 56 -36.75 -12.36 38.81
N SER A 57 -36.28 -11.98 40.01
CA SER A 57 -35.44 -12.83 40.87
C SER A 57 -34.13 -13.29 40.17
N ILE A 58 -33.48 -12.35 39.49
CA ILE A 58 -32.21 -12.55 38.75
C ILE A 58 -31.08 -11.73 39.38
N LYS A 59 -29.82 -12.00 38.98
CA LYS A 59 -28.72 -11.07 39.26
C LYS A 59 -28.74 -9.92 38.26
N CYS A 60 -28.68 -8.69 38.74
CA CYS A 60 -28.38 -7.52 37.92
C CYS A 60 -27.19 -6.76 38.49
N ILE A 61 -26.27 -6.35 37.62
CA ILE A 61 -25.13 -5.50 37.95
C ILE A 61 -25.13 -4.26 37.07
N VAL A 62 -24.48 -3.19 37.54
CA VAL A 62 -24.32 -1.94 36.80
C VAL A 62 -22.84 -1.64 36.63
N LEU A 63 -22.43 -1.23 35.43
CA LEU A 63 -21.04 -0.98 35.08
C LEU A 63 -20.92 0.37 34.40
N GLN A 64 -20.16 1.29 35.00
CA GLN A 64 -19.85 2.55 34.35
C GLN A 64 -18.81 2.33 33.26
N GLY A 65 -18.97 2.96 32.11
CA GLY A 65 -17.89 3.16 31.14
C GLY A 65 -18.40 3.70 29.80
N ASP A 66 -17.49 4.35 29.10
CA ASP A 66 -17.72 4.91 27.78
C ASP A 66 -17.44 3.87 26.70
N SER A 67 -18.44 3.53 25.90
CA SER A 67 -18.28 2.57 24.80
C SER A 67 -17.46 3.12 23.63
N GLU A 68 -17.12 4.41 23.63
CA GLU A 68 -16.17 5.01 22.69
C GLU A 68 -14.71 4.70 23.04
N LEU A 69 -14.42 4.30 24.30
CA LEU A 69 -13.07 4.04 24.78
C LEU A 69 -12.75 2.52 24.82
N PRO A 70 -11.73 2.04 24.09
CA PRO A 70 -11.35 0.62 24.09
C PRO A 70 -11.08 0.04 25.49
N GLU A 71 -10.42 0.79 26.36
CA GLU A 71 -10.10 0.40 27.72
C GLU A 71 -11.34 0.19 28.60
N ASP A 72 -12.38 1.01 28.44
CA ASP A 72 -13.63 0.86 29.18
C ASP A 72 -14.42 -0.34 28.64
N ASN A 73 -14.43 -0.56 27.33
CA ASN A 73 -15.03 -1.75 26.73
C ASN A 73 -14.40 -3.04 27.26
N GLN A 74 -13.06 -3.10 27.34
CA GLN A 74 -12.35 -4.25 27.89
C GLN A 74 -12.72 -4.50 29.35
N ARG A 75 -12.70 -3.43 30.16
CA ARG A 75 -13.02 -3.51 31.58
C ARG A 75 -14.45 -3.94 31.83
N ILE A 76 -15.43 -3.40 31.10
CA ILE A 76 -16.85 -3.77 31.25
C ILE A 76 -17.07 -5.25 30.92
N VAL A 77 -16.46 -5.76 29.85
CA VAL A 77 -16.56 -7.19 29.49
C VAL A 77 -15.96 -8.07 30.58
N GLN A 78 -14.77 -7.71 31.08
CA GLN A 78 -14.09 -8.46 32.14
C GLN A 78 -14.90 -8.43 33.45
N GLU A 79 -15.30 -7.25 33.93
CA GLU A 79 -16.08 -7.09 35.15
C GLU A 79 -17.42 -7.82 35.05
N THR A 80 -18.05 -7.84 33.87
CA THR A 80 -19.27 -8.64 33.65
C THR A 80 -19.01 -10.12 33.84
N ASN A 81 -17.99 -10.64 33.16
CA ASN A 81 -17.64 -12.06 33.21
C ASN A 81 -17.28 -12.50 34.64
N GLU A 82 -16.64 -11.63 35.41
CA GLU A 82 -16.30 -11.90 36.82
C GLU A 82 -17.53 -11.83 37.73
N GLN A 83 -18.29 -10.74 37.71
CA GLN A 83 -19.39 -10.49 38.65
C GLN A 83 -20.63 -11.36 38.39
N LEU A 84 -20.90 -11.72 37.12
CA LEU A 84 -21.96 -12.67 36.78
C LEU A 84 -21.47 -14.12 36.72
N SER A 85 -20.16 -14.35 36.89
CA SER A 85 -19.52 -15.67 36.80
C SER A 85 -19.69 -16.34 35.43
N GLY A 86 -19.54 -15.54 34.37
CA GLY A 86 -19.66 -15.94 32.97
C GLY A 86 -20.33 -14.85 32.14
N LEU A 87 -20.22 -14.96 30.82
CA LEU A 87 -20.91 -14.10 29.86
C LEU A 87 -21.33 -14.95 28.66
N ASP A 88 -22.60 -14.87 28.26
CA ASP A 88 -23.16 -15.67 27.16
C ASP A 88 -23.60 -14.81 25.97
N ILE A 89 -24.11 -13.61 26.24
CA ILE A 89 -24.78 -12.76 25.25
C ILE A 89 -24.30 -11.32 25.41
N ILE A 90 -23.92 -10.69 24.31
CA ILE A 90 -23.73 -9.23 24.24
C ILE A 90 -24.71 -8.60 23.28
N ILE A 91 -25.29 -7.51 23.78
CA ILE A 91 -26.07 -6.58 22.99
C ILE A 91 -25.27 -5.28 22.84
N ALA A 92 -24.61 -5.14 21.69
CA ALA A 92 -23.84 -3.96 21.30
C ALA A 92 -24.82 -2.86 20.82
N ASN A 93 -25.46 -2.23 21.81
CA ASN A 93 -26.50 -1.22 21.63
C ASN A 93 -25.99 0.23 21.71
N ALA A 94 -24.78 0.45 22.21
CA ALA A 94 -24.21 1.79 22.30
C ALA A 94 -24.02 2.39 20.90
N GLY A 95 -24.41 3.66 20.74
CA GLY A 95 -24.27 4.41 19.51
C GLY A 95 -24.39 5.90 19.75
N TRP A 96 -23.81 6.67 18.84
CA TRP A 96 -23.75 8.13 18.91
C TRP A 96 -24.26 8.75 17.60
N THR A 97 -24.84 9.96 17.67
CA THR A 97 -25.03 10.83 16.51
C THR A 97 -24.96 12.29 16.93
N ARG A 98 -24.62 13.13 15.96
CA ARG A 98 -25.09 14.52 15.87
C ARG A 98 -26.18 14.63 14.80
N PHE A 99 -27.17 15.49 14.99
CA PHE A 99 -28.12 15.83 13.92
C PHE A 99 -27.49 16.86 12.98
N ALA A 100 -27.50 16.58 11.68
CA ALA A 100 -26.85 17.40 10.67
C ALA A 100 -27.71 17.52 9.40
N ASN A 101 -27.48 18.56 8.61
CA ASN A 101 -28.01 18.70 7.28
C ASN A 101 -27.41 17.63 6.36
N ARG A 102 -28.22 16.63 6.00
CA ARG A 102 -27.80 15.49 5.17
C ARG A 102 -27.32 15.86 3.76
N ARG A 103 -27.61 17.07 3.28
CA ARG A 103 -27.20 17.56 1.95
C ARG A 103 -25.94 18.42 1.98
N ASP A 104 -25.42 18.70 3.17
CA ASP A 104 -24.20 19.47 3.34
C ASP A 104 -23.09 18.54 3.84
N ILE A 105 -22.15 18.23 2.97
CA ILE A 105 -21.01 17.34 3.28
C ILE A 105 -20.05 17.95 4.32
N TYR A 106 -20.15 19.27 4.58
CA TYR A 106 -19.29 19.99 5.52
C TYR A 106 -19.91 20.20 6.91
N ASP A 107 -21.16 19.80 7.12
CA ASP A 107 -21.84 20.06 8.39
C ASP A 107 -21.17 19.29 9.55
N LEU A 108 -20.62 18.09 9.29
CA LEU A 108 -19.90 17.29 10.30
C LEU A 108 -18.40 17.63 10.31
N SER A 109 -17.86 17.88 11.50
CA SER A 109 -16.40 18.01 11.68
C SER A 109 -15.72 16.64 11.59
N PHE A 110 -14.40 16.63 11.35
CA PHE A 110 -13.61 15.39 11.33
C PHE A 110 -13.71 14.61 12.64
N GLU A 111 -13.68 15.30 13.79
CA GLU A 111 -13.83 14.67 15.11
C GLU A 111 -15.22 14.02 15.28
N GLU A 112 -16.27 14.64 14.74
CA GLU A 112 -17.63 14.10 14.76
C GLU A 112 -17.81 12.90 13.82
N TRP A 113 -17.11 12.91 12.69
CA TRP A 113 -16.99 11.74 11.80
C TRP A 113 -16.28 10.58 12.51
N ASP A 114 -15.19 10.85 13.21
CA ASP A 114 -14.40 9.83 13.89
C ASP A 114 -15.15 9.27 15.12
N LYS A 115 -15.84 10.11 15.92
CA LYS A 115 -16.70 9.66 17.03
C LYS A 115 -17.79 8.69 16.61
N ALA A 116 -18.32 8.81 15.40
CA ALA A 116 -19.35 7.90 14.91
C ALA A 116 -18.80 6.48 14.57
N ARG A 117 -17.46 6.30 14.46
CA ARG A 117 -16.78 5.09 13.98
C ARG A 117 -16.53 4.01 15.04
N TYR A 118 -16.42 4.35 16.33
CA TYR A 118 -15.61 3.56 17.28
C TYR A 118 -16.25 2.38 18.05
N SER A 119 -17.56 2.09 17.96
CA SER A 119 -18.16 1.18 18.97
C SER A 119 -18.28 -0.32 18.65
N LEU A 120 -17.82 -0.84 17.49
CA LEU A 120 -18.31 -2.16 17.03
C LEU A 120 -17.28 -3.29 16.80
N ALA A 121 -16.01 -3.00 16.48
CA ALA A 121 -15.01 -4.04 16.23
C ALA A 121 -14.29 -4.50 17.52
N VAL A 122 -13.99 -3.55 18.41
CA VAL A 122 -13.18 -3.74 19.62
C VAL A 122 -13.79 -4.76 20.60
N LEU A 123 -15.12 -4.88 20.63
CA LEU A 123 -15.79 -5.80 21.55
C LEU A 123 -15.62 -7.28 21.19
N VAL A 124 -15.47 -7.66 19.92
CA VAL A 124 -15.48 -9.08 19.55
C VAL A 124 -14.15 -9.77 19.83
N GLU A 125 -13.03 -9.10 19.59
CA GLU A 125 -11.69 -9.61 19.95
C GLU A 125 -11.61 -9.95 21.45
N MET A 126 -12.19 -9.08 22.30
CA MET A 126 -12.23 -9.25 23.75
C MET A 126 -13.11 -10.43 24.20
N LEU A 127 -14.06 -10.85 23.37
CA LEU A 127 -15.04 -11.90 23.71
C LEU A 127 -14.61 -13.30 23.31
N MET A 128 -13.74 -13.43 22.32
CA MET A 128 -13.27 -14.73 21.84
C MET A 128 -12.74 -15.62 22.97
N PRO A 129 -11.85 -15.15 23.88
CA PRO A 129 -11.33 -15.99 24.96
C PRO A 129 -12.40 -16.46 25.97
N ILE A 130 -13.52 -15.73 26.07
CA ILE A 130 -14.64 -16.06 26.94
C ILE A 130 -15.56 -17.07 26.23
N PHE A 131 -16.00 -16.74 25.02
CA PHE A 131 -16.96 -17.54 24.28
C PHE A 131 -16.38 -18.87 23.78
N GLU A 132 -15.06 -18.96 23.56
CA GLU A 132 -14.38 -20.24 23.29
C GLU A 132 -14.56 -21.25 24.42
N LYS A 133 -14.55 -20.78 25.68
CA LYS A 133 -14.72 -21.61 26.88
C LYS A 133 -16.17 -22.02 27.13
N ASN A 134 -17.13 -21.26 26.58
CA ASN A 134 -18.55 -21.61 26.69
C ASN A 134 -18.87 -22.82 25.83
N ALA A 135 -19.56 -23.82 26.38
CA ALA A 135 -19.96 -25.00 25.63
C ALA A 135 -20.85 -24.64 24.42
N ASP A 136 -21.81 -23.74 24.62
CA ASP A 136 -22.76 -23.28 23.61
C ASP A 136 -22.21 -22.15 22.72
N GLY A 137 -20.96 -21.71 22.96
CA GLY A 137 -20.40 -20.52 22.34
C GLY A 137 -21.00 -19.22 22.88
N GLY A 138 -21.17 -18.23 22.02
CA GLY A 138 -21.71 -16.92 22.39
C GLY A 138 -22.71 -16.35 21.39
N VAL A 139 -23.42 -15.29 21.83
CA VAL A 139 -24.34 -14.53 20.98
C VAL A 139 -23.93 -13.07 20.97
N TYR A 140 -23.74 -12.51 19.79
CA TYR A 140 -23.44 -11.11 19.59
C TYR A 140 -24.52 -10.46 18.73
N ILE A 141 -25.29 -9.53 19.30
CA ILE A 141 -26.33 -8.82 18.58
C ILE A 141 -26.02 -7.33 18.63
N MET A 142 -25.88 -6.70 17.46
CA MET A 142 -25.63 -5.26 17.37
C MET A 142 -26.90 -4.48 17.00
N THR A 143 -27.03 -3.29 17.57
CA THR A 143 -28.06 -2.32 17.17
C THR A 143 -27.52 -1.46 16.03
N SER A 144 -27.93 -1.75 14.80
CA SER A 144 -27.68 -0.87 13.66
C SER A 144 -28.86 0.11 13.50
N SER A 145 -29.28 0.43 12.28
CA SER A 145 -30.43 1.29 11.97
C SER A 145 -30.89 1.03 10.54
N ILE A 146 -32.14 1.35 10.21
CA ILE A 146 -32.56 1.44 8.81
C ILE A 146 -31.67 2.40 8.00
N ALA A 147 -31.09 3.41 8.66
CA ALA A 147 -30.08 4.32 8.09
C ALA A 147 -28.80 3.60 7.60
N GLY A 148 -28.54 2.37 8.03
CA GLY A 148 -27.41 1.58 7.52
C GLY A 148 -27.65 0.96 6.15
N ILE A 149 -28.90 0.94 5.67
CA ILE A 149 -29.29 0.42 4.35
C ILE A 149 -30.01 1.46 3.50
N THR A 150 -30.13 2.70 3.97
CA THR A 150 -30.70 3.83 3.24
C THR A 150 -29.84 5.07 3.43
N PRO A 151 -29.77 5.99 2.44
CA PRO A 151 -29.08 7.28 2.60
C PRO A 151 -29.94 8.28 3.40
N ASP A 152 -30.46 7.85 4.55
CA ASP A 152 -31.30 8.65 5.46
C ASP A 152 -30.84 8.44 6.92
N GLY A 153 -31.32 9.26 7.85
CA GLY A 153 -30.92 9.18 9.26
C GLY A 153 -30.73 10.55 9.91
N SER A 154 -30.10 10.58 11.09
CA SER A 154 -29.82 11.83 11.82
C SER A 154 -28.69 12.66 11.20
N SER A 155 -27.72 12.01 10.56
CA SER A 155 -26.64 12.65 9.80
C SER A 155 -26.01 11.67 8.80
N MET A 156 -25.16 12.18 7.90
CA MET A 156 -24.41 11.34 6.96
C MET A 156 -23.41 10.41 7.67
N GLY A 157 -22.66 10.92 8.65
CA GLY A 157 -21.76 10.10 9.47
C GLY A 157 -22.49 8.98 10.22
N TYR A 158 -23.72 9.23 10.67
CA TYR A 158 -24.54 8.19 11.29
C TYR A 158 -24.95 7.08 10.31
N SER A 159 -25.45 7.42 9.12
CA SER A 159 -25.86 6.40 8.14
C SER A 159 -24.67 5.55 7.67
N VAL A 160 -23.52 6.18 7.41
CA VAL A 160 -22.27 5.49 6.99
C VAL A 160 -21.79 4.52 8.06
N THR A 161 -21.81 4.92 9.33
CA THR A 161 -21.32 4.07 10.43
C THR A 161 -22.26 2.91 10.72
N LYS A 162 -23.58 3.11 10.56
CA LYS A 162 -24.56 2.04 10.60
C LYS A 162 -24.44 1.09 9.40
N ALA A 163 -24.02 1.56 8.22
CA ALA A 163 -23.70 0.69 7.08
C ALA A 163 -22.41 -0.12 7.33
N ALA A 164 -21.37 0.51 7.86
CA ALA A 164 -20.12 -0.15 8.25
C ALA A 164 -20.35 -1.25 9.29
N ALA A 165 -21.23 -1.02 10.27
CA ALA A 165 -21.67 -2.02 11.25
C ALA A 165 -22.20 -3.30 10.60
N LEU A 166 -23.02 -3.17 9.55
CA LEU A 166 -23.64 -4.30 8.86
C LEU A 166 -22.61 -5.10 8.06
N HIS A 167 -21.61 -4.42 7.48
CA HIS A 167 -20.53 -5.09 6.78
C HIS A 167 -19.61 -5.83 7.77
N LEU A 168 -19.29 -5.20 8.91
CA LEU A 168 -18.55 -5.84 9.99
C LEU A 168 -19.28 -7.08 10.52
N MET A 169 -20.60 -7.01 10.72
CA MET A 169 -21.41 -8.15 11.14
C MET A 169 -21.27 -9.35 10.20
N LYS A 170 -21.21 -9.13 8.88
CA LYS A 170 -20.99 -10.20 7.89
C LYS A 170 -19.60 -10.82 8.02
N HIS A 171 -18.55 -9.99 8.16
CA HIS A 171 -17.18 -10.45 8.38
C HIS A 171 -17.04 -11.26 9.67
N LEU A 172 -17.65 -10.79 10.77
CA LEU A 172 -17.65 -11.50 12.05
C LEU A 172 -18.43 -12.82 11.95
N ALA A 173 -19.60 -12.83 11.30
CA ALA A 173 -20.36 -14.06 11.10
C ALA A 173 -19.58 -15.10 10.28
N LEU A 174 -18.74 -14.68 9.33
CA LEU A 174 -17.86 -15.56 8.58
C LEU A 174 -16.67 -16.04 9.43
N SER A 175 -16.01 -15.11 10.12
CA SER A 175 -14.73 -15.36 10.80
C SER A 175 -14.89 -16.14 12.10
N VAL A 176 -15.92 -15.83 12.90
CA VAL A 176 -16.12 -16.41 14.24
C VAL A 176 -17.44 -17.18 14.34
N GLY A 177 -18.16 -17.36 13.23
CA GLY A 177 -19.48 -18.00 13.16
C GLY A 177 -19.54 -19.44 13.68
N SER A 178 -18.40 -20.14 13.69
CA SER A 178 -18.28 -21.49 14.27
C SER A 178 -18.50 -21.51 15.79
N LYS A 179 -18.31 -20.36 16.47
CA LYS A 179 -18.43 -20.24 17.93
C LYS A 179 -19.36 -19.12 18.38
N ILE A 180 -19.57 -18.08 17.59
CA ILE A 180 -20.38 -16.92 17.95
C ILE A 180 -21.44 -16.68 16.89
N ARG A 181 -22.71 -16.62 17.31
CA ARG A 181 -23.80 -16.18 16.44
C ARG A 181 -23.85 -14.67 16.40
N VAL A 182 -23.64 -14.08 15.23
CA VAL A 182 -23.55 -12.62 15.05
C VAL A 182 -24.69 -12.14 14.19
N ASN A 183 -25.54 -11.24 14.69
CA ASN A 183 -26.65 -10.67 13.92
C ASN A 183 -26.83 -9.17 14.22
N ALA A 184 -27.59 -8.47 13.37
CA ALA A 184 -27.93 -7.06 13.57
C ALA A 184 -29.45 -6.84 13.58
N VAL A 185 -29.92 -5.97 14.47
CA VAL A 185 -31.28 -5.41 14.44
C VAL A 185 -31.20 -3.98 13.92
N LEU A 186 -32.07 -3.62 12.97
CA LEU A 186 -32.11 -2.31 12.30
C LEU A 186 -33.44 -1.63 12.64
N PRO A 187 -33.51 -0.86 13.74
CA PRO A 187 -34.72 -0.15 14.11
C PRO A 187 -35.04 1.00 13.14
N GLY A 188 -36.33 1.28 12.98
CA GLY A 188 -36.85 2.53 12.46
C GLY A 188 -36.85 3.65 13.50
N LEU A 189 -37.76 4.62 13.33
CA LEU A 189 -37.96 5.68 14.33
C LEU A 189 -38.49 5.07 15.64
N LEU A 190 -37.71 5.19 16.72
CA LEU A 190 -38.09 4.85 18.08
C LEU A 190 -38.23 6.11 18.92
N LEU A 191 -39.39 6.35 19.54
CA LEU A 191 -39.68 7.57 20.34
C LEU A 191 -39.03 7.56 21.74
N THR A 192 -37.74 7.27 21.79
CA THR A 192 -36.86 7.51 22.95
C THR A 192 -36.57 9.00 23.14
N ASP A 193 -35.86 9.38 24.21
CA ASP A 193 -35.39 10.76 24.41
C ASP A 193 -34.63 11.33 23.20
N TRP A 194 -33.97 10.45 22.45
CA TRP A 194 -33.27 10.79 21.21
C TRP A 194 -34.24 10.91 20.03
N GLY A 195 -35.16 9.96 19.84
CA GLY A 195 -36.16 10.03 18.75
C GLY A 195 -37.05 11.26 18.82
N LYS A 196 -37.36 11.74 20.03
CA LYS A 196 -38.13 12.97 20.25
C LYS A 196 -37.41 14.24 19.74
N LYS A 197 -36.08 14.21 19.55
CA LYS A 197 -35.31 15.35 19.03
C LYS A 197 -35.56 15.66 17.55
N TYR A 198 -36.16 14.75 16.80
CA TYR A 198 -36.58 15.03 15.40
C TYR A 198 -37.63 16.14 15.32
N GLY A 199 -38.37 16.41 16.41
CA GLY A 199 -39.45 17.39 16.46
C GLY A 199 -40.77 16.84 15.92
N GLU A 200 -41.89 17.38 16.40
CA GLU A 200 -43.25 16.86 16.12
C GLU A 200 -43.55 16.77 14.62
N THR A 201 -43.21 17.82 13.85
CA THR A 201 -43.45 17.85 12.40
C THR A 201 -42.68 16.75 11.64
N ALA A 202 -41.42 16.48 12.02
CA ALA A 202 -40.64 15.44 11.36
C ALA A 202 -41.12 14.04 11.77
N ILE A 203 -41.54 13.85 13.03
CA ILE A 203 -42.14 12.61 13.51
C ILE A 203 -43.44 12.32 12.77
N GLU A 204 -44.35 13.30 12.67
CA GLU A 204 -45.59 13.16 11.90
C GLU A 204 -45.32 12.83 10.43
N TRP A 205 -44.33 13.49 9.82
CA TRP A 205 -43.94 13.21 8.44
C TRP A 205 -43.38 11.78 8.27
N LEU A 206 -42.52 11.31 9.19
CA LEU A 206 -42.00 9.95 9.20
C LEU A 206 -43.13 8.93 9.38
N ASN A 207 -44.08 9.19 10.27
CA ASN A 207 -45.26 8.36 10.49
C ASN A 207 -46.17 8.32 9.26
N GLN A 208 -46.39 9.44 8.57
CA GLN A 208 -47.16 9.46 7.32
C GLN A 208 -46.49 8.64 6.20
N LYS A 209 -45.15 8.60 6.16
CA LYS A 209 -44.39 7.79 5.20
C LYS A 209 -44.33 6.31 5.55
N ALA A 210 -44.44 5.98 6.83
CA ALA A 210 -44.60 4.61 7.27
C ALA A 210 -45.82 3.95 6.59
N ILE A 211 -45.68 2.71 6.15
CA ILE A 211 -46.78 1.82 5.75
C ILE A 211 -47.80 1.71 6.88
N LEU A 212 -47.36 1.42 8.12
CA LEU A 212 -48.27 1.24 9.25
C LEU A 212 -48.82 2.56 9.82
N LYS A 213 -48.45 3.71 9.24
CA LYS A 213 -48.92 5.05 9.64
C LYS A 213 -48.62 5.44 11.10
N GLN A 214 -47.64 4.78 11.70
CA GLN A 214 -47.18 4.99 13.07
C GLN A 214 -45.68 4.72 13.13
N GLU A 215 -45.02 5.09 14.22
CA GLU A 215 -43.61 4.81 14.49
C GLU A 215 -43.34 3.32 14.80
N THR A 216 -42.07 2.95 14.91
CA THR A 216 -41.72 1.60 15.39
C THR A 216 -41.95 1.52 16.89
N ASP A 217 -42.72 0.52 17.31
CA ASP A 217 -42.94 0.28 18.73
C ASP A 217 -41.65 -0.20 19.42
N LEU A 218 -41.38 0.37 20.60
CA LEU A 218 -40.13 0.14 21.33
C LEU A 218 -40.06 -1.28 21.90
N GLU A 219 -41.18 -1.83 22.35
CA GLU A 219 -41.27 -3.18 22.90
C GLU A 219 -41.12 -4.23 21.80
N ASP A 220 -41.74 -4.02 20.64
CA ASP A 220 -41.60 -4.89 19.46
C ASP A 220 -40.15 -4.93 18.96
N CYS A 221 -39.48 -3.77 18.94
CA CYS A 221 -38.07 -3.70 18.58
C CYS A 221 -37.20 -4.50 19.57
N ALA A 222 -37.41 -4.32 20.87
CA ALA A 222 -36.66 -5.04 21.91
C ALA A 222 -36.92 -6.56 21.86
N ASN A 223 -38.15 -7.00 21.56
CA ASN A 223 -38.50 -8.41 21.40
C ASN A 223 -37.68 -9.10 20.30
N MET A 224 -37.25 -8.36 19.27
CA MET A 224 -36.44 -8.93 18.19
C MET A 224 -35.05 -9.38 18.67
N PHE A 225 -34.45 -8.67 19.63
CA PHE A 225 -33.16 -9.08 20.22
C PHE A 225 -33.29 -10.41 20.96
N VAL A 226 -34.35 -10.61 21.73
CA VAL A 226 -34.65 -11.90 22.40
C VAL A 226 -34.90 -12.99 21.37
N THR A 227 -35.64 -12.68 20.29
CA THR A 227 -35.93 -13.63 19.20
C THR A 227 -34.66 -14.12 18.52
N LEU A 228 -33.74 -13.21 18.17
CA LEU A 228 -32.44 -13.55 17.59
C LEU A 228 -31.56 -14.32 18.58
N ALA A 229 -31.57 -13.95 19.86
CA ALA A 229 -30.81 -14.67 20.87
C ALA A 229 -31.27 -16.13 21.03
N LYS A 230 -32.58 -16.38 20.98
CA LYS A 230 -33.19 -17.72 21.01
C LYS A 230 -32.96 -18.53 19.72
N ASN A 231 -32.74 -17.88 18.59
CA ASN A 231 -32.62 -18.55 17.30
C ASN A 231 -31.24 -19.21 17.11
N THR A 232 -31.19 -20.54 17.07
CA THR A 232 -29.94 -21.30 16.98
C THR A 232 -29.34 -21.37 15.59
N SER A 233 -30.01 -20.87 14.55
CA SER A 233 -29.64 -21.06 13.15
C SER A 233 -29.38 -19.76 12.38
N MET A 234 -29.51 -18.61 13.02
CA MET A 234 -29.27 -17.30 12.40
C MET A 234 -27.92 -16.74 12.82
N THR A 235 -27.08 -16.48 11.82
CA THR A 235 -25.85 -15.69 11.92
C THR A 235 -25.68 -14.93 10.59
N GLY A 236 -25.01 -13.78 10.60
CA GLY A 236 -24.84 -12.93 9.42
C GLY A 236 -26.11 -12.19 8.98
N GLN A 237 -27.19 -12.20 9.77
CA GLN A 237 -28.47 -11.65 9.36
C GLN A 237 -28.69 -10.22 9.86
N GLN A 238 -29.29 -9.40 9.01
CA GLN A 238 -29.80 -8.06 9.33
C GLN A 238 -31.32 -8.09 9.39
N ILE A 239 -31.90 -7.80 10.55
CA ILE A 239 -33.36 -7.79 10.73
C ILE A 239 -33.85 -6.37 10.86
N VAL A 240 -34.61 -5.95 9.85
CA VAL A 240 -35.24 -4.63 9.82
C VAL A 240 -36.52 -4.68 10.64
N VAL A 241 -36.62 -3.82 11.67
CA VAL A 241 -37.83 -3.64 12.47
C VAL A 241 -38.31 -2.22 12.22
N VAL A 242 -39.00 -2.04 11.09
CA VAL A 242 -39.48 -0.74 10.63
C VAL A 242 -40.91 -0.86 10.10
N VAL A 243 -41.53 0.31 10.05
CA VAL A 243 -42.88 0.56 9.58
C VAL A 243 -42.87 1.18 8.17
N LEU A 244 -41.71 1.43 7.55
CA LEU A 244 -41.53 2.02 6.20
C LEU A 244 -41.63 0.97 5.08
N PRO A 245 -41.88 1.36 3.81
CA PRO A 245 -41.86 0.42 2.70
C PRO A 245 -40.49 -0.24 2.61
N ALA A 246 -40.48 -1.55 2.87
CA ALA A 246 -39.33 -2.38 2.58
C ALA A 246 -38.98 -2.15 1.11
N MET A 247 -37.81 -1.54 0.85
CA MET A 247 -37.18 -1.74 -0.44
C MET A 247 -36.99 -3.24 -0.57
N LEU A 248 -37.74 -3.85 -1.49
CA LEU A 248 -37.71 -5.28 -1.77
C LEU A 248 -36.26 -5.68 -2.01
N SER A 249 -35.64 -6.26 -0.98
CA SER A 249 -34.39 -6.98 -1.09
C SER A 249 -34.62 -8.12 -2.09
N SER A 250 -33.85 -8.11 -3.15
CA SER A 250 -33.85 -8.98 -4.34
C SER A 250 -33.47 -10.45 -4.03
N ALA A 251 -34.01 -11.03 -2.96
CA ALA A 251 -33.65 -12.37 -2.47
C ALA A 251 -34.65 -13.50 -2.87
N LEU A 252 -35.45 -13.31 -3.92
CA LEU A 252 -36.38 -14.33 -4.42
C LEU A 252 -36.33 -14.44 -5.96
N TYR A 253 -35.21 -14.94 -6.48
CA TYR A 253 -35.14 -15.57 -7.80
C TYR A 253 -34.27 -16.83 -7.72
N ALA A 254 -34.69 -17.80 -6.90
CA ALA A 254 -34.24 -19.18 -6.99
C ALA A 254 -35.43 -20.03 -7.43
N GLY A 255 -35.50 -20.33 -8.72
CA GLY A 255 -36.47 -21.28 -9.27
C GLY A 255 -37.23 -20.79 -10.49
N LEU A 256 -36.53 -20.58 -11.62
CA LEU A 256 -36.99 -21.09 -12.92
C LEU A 256 -35.81 -21.07 -13.89
N LEU A 257 -35.27 -22.26 -14.17
CA LEU A 257 -34.36 -22.53 -15.28
C LEU A 257 -35.12 -22.30 -16.59
N CYS A 258 -34.94 -21.13 -17.19
CA CYS A 258 -35.06 -20.93 -18.62
C CYS A 258 -33.77 -20.28 -19.11
N SER A 259 -33.03 -21.03 -19.91
CA SER A 259 -31.83 -20.63 -20.64
C SER A 259 -32.07 -19.37 -21.46
N LEU A 260 -31.70 -18.22 -20.92
CA LEU A 260 -31.35 -17.03 -21.68
C LEU A 260 -30.07 -16.51 -21.03
N ALA A 261 -28.96 -16.57 -21.77
CA ALA A 261 -27.72 -15.91 -21.40
C ALA A 261 -28.02 -14.43 -21.18
N ALA A 262 -28.10 -14.01 -19.91
CA ALA A 262 -27.96 -12.61 -19.59
C ALA A 262 -26.49 -12.25 -19.88
N PRO A 263 -26.20 -11.15 -20.60
CA PRO A 263 -24.83 -10.67 -20.67
C PRO A 263 -24.40 -10.40 -19.22
N ALA A 264 -23.28 -11.01 -18.81
CA ALA A 264 -22.62 -10.63 -17.57
C ALA A 264 -22.48 -9.10 -17.62
N LEU A 265 -23.06 -8.40 -16.65
CA LEU A 265 -22.81 -6.98 -16.49
C LEU A 265 -21.31 -6.86 -16.25
N GLY A 266 -20.59 -6.20 -17.16
CA GLY A 266 -19.16 -5.96 -16.99
C GLY A 266 -18.96 -4.79 -16.04
N VAL A 267 -18.00 -4.91 -15.12
CA VAL A 267 -17.49 -3.79 -14.34
C VAL A 267 -16.32 -3.18 -15.11
N VAL A 268 -16.30 -1.84 -15.19
CA VAL A 268 -15.15 -1.11 -15.74
C VAL A 268 -13.93 -1.46 -14.90
N HIS A 269 -12.99 -2.17 -15.50
CA HIS A 269 -11.80 -2.68 -14.85
C HIS A 269 -10.70 -1.62 -14.82
N GLU A 270 -10.47 -0.96 -15.96
CA GLU A 270 -9.56 0.19 -16.05
C GLU A 270 -10.11 1.27 -16.97
N LYS A 271 -9.73 2.52 -16.68
CA LYS A 271 -10.12 3.71 -17.45
C LYS A 271 -9.08 4.81 -17.35
N LEU A 272 -8.74 5.40 -18.50
CA LEU A 272 -8.03 6.67 -18.59
C LEU A 272 -8.98 7.85 -18.43
N SER A 273 -8.51 8.89 -17.78
CA SER A 273 -9.20 10.19 -17.69
C SER A 273 -9.26 10.90 -19.06
N ALA A 274 -8.25 10.71 -19.91
CA ALA A 274 -8.19 11.20 -21.29
C ALA A 274 -7.21 10.38 -22.15
N VAL A 275 -7.27 10.55 -23.48
CA VAL A 275 -6.21 10.04 -24.37
C VAL A 275 -4.90 10.75 -24.00
N PRO A 276 -3.79 10.03 -23.79
CA PRO A 276 -2.52 10.65 -23.42
C PRO A 276 -2.07 11.67 -24.48
N SER A 277 -1.55 12.81 -24.05
CA SER A 277 -1.09 13.85 -24.99
C SER A 277 0.02 13.29 -25.92
N GLY A 278 0.11 13.84 -27.13
CA GLY A 278 0.95 13.32 -28.22
C GLY A 278 0.30 12.18 -29.03
N TRP A 279 -0.63 11.43 -28.44
CA TRP A 279 -1.43 10.44 -29.16
C TRP A 279 -2.71 11.08 -29.71
N THR A 280 -2.92 10.89 -31.01
CA THR A 280 -4.14 11.32 -31.69
C THR A 280 -4.90 10.10 -32.17
N LEU A 281 -6.22 10.07 -31.94
CA LEU A 281 -7.08 9.09 -32.56
C LEU A 281 -6.96 9.25 -34.09
N VAL A 282 -6.51 8.20 -34.77
CA VAL A 282 -6.43 8.16 -36.23
C VAL A 282 -7.76 7.71 -36.79
N GLU A 283 -8.15 6.50 -36.42
CA GLU A 283 -9.36 5.83 -36.88
C GLU A 283 -9.71 4.68 -35.93
N ASP A 284 -10.95 4.23 -36.01
CA ASP A 284 -11.36 3.01 -35.33
C ASP A 284 -10.74 1.80 -36.04
N ALA A 285 -10.28 0.84 -35.25
CA ALA A 285 -9.68 -0.37 -35.82
C ALA A 285 -10.76 -1.26 -36.44
N SER A 286 -10.41 -1.94 -37.54
CA SER A 286 -11.34 -2.85 -38.20
C SER A 286 -11.61 -4.04 -37.30
N GLU A 287 -12.84 -4.55 -37.28
CA GLU A 287 -13.17 -5.76 -36.51
C GLU A 287 -12.31 -6.98 -36.89
N SER A 288 -11.73 -6.99 -38.10
CA SER A 288 -10.86 -8.04 -38.62
C SER A 288 -9.39 -7.91 -38.20
N ASP A 289 -8.98 -6.76 -37.65
CA ASP A 289 -7.59 -6.53 -37.26
C ASP A 289 -7.22 -7.42 -36.08
N THR A 290 -5.96 -7.86 -36.00
CA THR A 290 -5.49 -8.77 -34.95
C THR A 290 -4.83 -8.02 -33.80
N ILE A 291 -5.05 -8.46 -32.57
CA ILE A 291 -4.40 -7.97 -31.36
C ILE A 291 -3.91 -9.15 -30.51
N THR A 292 -2.74 -8.99 -29.90
CA THR A 292 -2.23 -9.92 -28.87
C THR A 292 -2.37 -9.26 -27.52
N LEU A 293 -2.90 -9.99 -26.55
CA LEU A 293 -3.24 -9.53 -25.20
C LEU A 293 -2.73 -10.54 -24.16
N SER A 294 -2.54 -10.03 -22.96
CA SER A 294 -2.05 -10.75 -21.78
C SER A 294 -2.97 -10.40 -20.62
N VAL A 295 -3.59 -11.43 -20.02
CA VAL A 295 -4.30 -11.29 -18.74
C VAL A 295 -3.31 -11.62 -17.62
N ALA A 296 -3.09 -10.67 -16.72
CA ALA A 296 -2.35 -10.94 -15.49
C ALA A 296 -3.31 -11.43 -14.41
N LEU A 297 -3.05 -12.65 -13.94
CA LEU A 297 -3.86 -13.28 -12.91
C LEU A 297 -3.57 -12.65 -11.54
N ALA A 298 -4.62 -12.55 -10.72
CA ALA A 298 -4.56 -11.99 -9.37
C ALA A 298 -3.78 -12.90 -8.42
N ARG A 299 -2.97 -12.34 -7.52
CA ARG A 299 -2.37 -13.11 -6.41
C ARG A 299 -3.28 -13.10 -5.19
N GLN A 300 -3.45 -14.27 -4.60
CA GLN A 300 -4.28 -14.48 -3.41
C GLN A 300 -3.47 -14.24 -2.14
N ASN A 301 -4.18 -14.02 -1.02
CA ASN A 301 -3.63 -13.87 0.33
C ASN A 301 -2.68 -12.67 0.52
N LEU A 302 -2.71 -11.67 -0.37
CA LEU A 302 -1.85 -10.49 -0.26
C LEU A 302 -2.12 -9.66 1.02
N ASP A 303 -3.28 -9.80 1.63
CA ASP A 303 -3.61 -9.25 2.96
C ASP A 303 -2.69 -9.79 4.07
N GLN A 304 -2.06 -10.96 3.86
CA GLN A 304 -1.13 -11.57 4.82
C GLN A 304 0.33 -11.14 4.60
N LEU A 305 0.64 -10.44 3.50
CA LEU A 305 2.01 -10.11 3.09
C LEU A 305 2.77 -9.34 4.18
N GLU A 306 2.17 -8.26 4.70
CA GLU A 306 2.79 -7.43 5.74
C GLU A 306 3.05 -8.22 7.03
N SER A 307 2.11 -9.07 7.45
CA SER A 307 2.26 -9.91 8.65
C SER A 307 3.41 -10.90 8.48
N LYS A 308 3.56 -11.49 7.29
CA LYS A 308 4.70 -12.38 6.99
C LYS A 308 6.02 -11.64 6.90
N LEU A 309 6.07 -10.45 6.28
CA LEU A 309 7.26 -9.62 6.27
C LEU A 309 7.68 -9.21 7.69
N THR A 310 6.72 -8.83 8.53
CA THR A 310 6.98 -8.53 9.95
C THR A 310 7.62 -9.72 10.65
N THR A 311 7.08 -10.92 10.43
CA THR A 311 7.56 -12.16 11.06
C THR A 311 8.98 -12.52 10.63
N LEU A 312 9.29 -12.45 9.32
CA LEU A 312 10.58 -12.89 8.78
C LEU A 312 11.66 -11.82 8.78
N ALA A 313 11.29 -10.53 8.71
CA ALA A 313 12.24 -9.44 8.51
C ALA A 313 12.48 -8.58 9.76
N THR A 314 11.69 -8.69 10.82
CA THR A 314 11.91 -7.95 12.07
C THR A 314 12.83 -8.73 13.02
N PRO A 315 14.00 -8.18 13.41
CA PRO A 315 14.89 -8.79 14.40
C PRO A 315 14.17 -9.07 15.73
N GLY A 316 14.57 -10.14 16.41
CA GLY A 316 13.94 -10.59 17.65
C GLY A 316 12.73 -11.51 17.47
N ASN A 317 12.15 -11.60 16.26
CA ASN A 317 11.20 -12.67 15.93
C ASN A 317 11.93 -14.01 15.79
N ALA A 318 11.28 -15.10 16.24
CA ALA A 318 11.86 -16.44 16.17
C ALA A 318 12.12 -16.93 14.74
N GLU A 319 11.36 -16.40 13.77
CA GLU A 319 11.46 -16.71 12.34
C GLU A 319 12.31 -15.67 11.57
N TYR A 320 12.96 -14.73 12.27
CA TYR A 320 13.81 -13.73 11.63
C TYR A 320 14.88 -14.39 10.76
N GLY A 321 14.97 -13.97 9.51
CA GLY A 321 15.93 -14.49 8.55
C GLY A 321 15.63 -15.90 8.02
N GLN A 322 14.46 -16.49 8.34
CA GLN A 322 13.99 -17.77 7.80
C GLN A 322 13.25 -17.53 6.48
N TRP A 323 14.01 -17.07 5.48
CA TRP A 323 13.49 -16.67 4.18
C TRP A 323 12.84 -17.82 3.42
N LEU A 324 11.83 -17.46 2.62
CA LEU A 324 11.05 -18.38 1.81
C LEU A 324 11.73 -18.65 0.46
N ASP A 325 11.49 -19.83 -0.11
CA ASP A 325 11.84 -20.10 -1.52
C ASP A 325 10.64 -19.83 -2.45
N GLN A 326 10.87 -19.91 -3.76
CA GLN A 326 9.84 -19.71 -4.78
C GLN A 326 8.60 -20.57 -4.54
N SER A 327 8.78 -21.86 -4.19
CA SER A 327 7.66 -22.78 -3.96
C SER A 327 6.80 -22.38 -2.76
N ASP A 328 7.41 -21.79 -1.73
CA ASP A 328 6.68 -21.30 -0.57
C ASP A 328 5.84 -20.07 -0.93
N ILE A 329 6.39 -19.17 -1.76
CA ILE A 329 5.66 -18.02 -2.30
C ILE A 329 4.48 -18.49 -3.15
N GLU A 330 4.68 -19.46 -4.04
CA GLU A 330 3.62 -20.03 -4.86
C GLU A 330 2.54 -20.74 -4.01
N SER A 331 2.92 -21.33 -2.87
CA SER A 331 1.97 -21.97 -1.96
C SER A 331 1.21 -20.98 -1.08
N LEU A 332 1.87 -19.94 -0.57
CA LEU A 332 1.29 -18.98 0.39
C LEU A 332 0.54 -17.85 -0.32
N PHE A 333 1.05 -17.42 -1.47
CA PHE A 333 0.50 -16.35 -2.29
C PHE A 333 0.24 -16.86 -3.71
N PRO A 334 -0.61 -17.90 -3.87
CA PRO A 334 -0.84 -18.51 -5.16
C PRO A 334 -1.48 -17.50 -6.09
N THR A 335 -1.14 -17.62 -7.37
CA THR A 335 -1.89 -16.94 -8.42
C THR A 335 -3.26 -17.59 -8.56
N ALA A 336 -4.29 -16.80 -8.85
CA ALA A 336 -5.64 -17.28 -9.12
C ALA A 336 -5.61 -18.33 -10.24
N SER A 337 -6.54 -19.29 -10.19
CA SER A 337 -6.67 -20.27 -11.26
C SER A 337 -6.98 -19.56 -12.57
N ASP A 338 -6.28 -19.95 -13.63
CA ASP A 338 -6.58 -19.53 -14.99
C ASP A 338 -7.79 -20.23 -15.57
N ASP A 339 -8.40 -21.22 -14.90
CA ASP A 339 -9.55 -21.97 -15.42
C ASP A 339 -10.70 -21.06 -15.84
N ALA A 340 -11.08 -20.10 -14.99
CA ALA A 340 -12.17 -19.17 -15.27
C ALA A 340 -11.82 -18.21 -16.41
N VAL A 341 -10.54 -17.79 -16.50
CA VAL A 341 -10.04 -16.94 -17.58
C VAL A 341 -9.99 -17.70 -18.90
N ILE A 342 -9.46 -18.92 -18.90
CA ILE A 342 -9.39 -19.81 -20.08
C ILE A 342 -10.81 -20.17 -20.54
N GLN A 343 -11.73 -20.47 -19.62
CA GLN A 343 -13.12 -20.71 -19.96
C GLN A 343 -13.74 -19.46 -20.61
N TRP A 344 -13.56 -18.29 -20.02
CA TRP A 344 -14.04 -17.02 -20.56
C TRP A 344 -13.47 -16.72 -21.96
N LEU A 345 -12.18 -16.98 -22.18
CA LEU A 345 -11.54 -16.85 -23.51
C LEU A 345 -12.11 -17.86 -24.51
N ASN A 346 -12.31 -19.12 -24.10
CA ASN A 346 -12.90 -20.16 -24.95
C ASN A 346 -14.34 -19.85 -25.34
N GLU A 347 -15.14 -19.27 -24.45
CA GLU A 347 -16.52 -18.82 -24.73
C GLU A 347 -16.57 -17.71 -25.79
N ALA A 348 -15.46 -16.98 -25.98
CA ALA A 348 -15.25 -16.01 -27.06
C ALA A 348 -14.51 -16.58 -28.29
N ASP A 349 -14.46 -17.92 -28.43
CA ASP A 349 -13.77 -18.66 -29.48
C ASP A 349 -12.24 -18.45 -29.52
N ILE A 350 -11.62 -18.03 -28.41
CA ILE A 350 -10.17 -17.85 -28.28
C ILE A 350 -9.57 -19.11 -27.64
N THR A 351 -9.05 -20.01 -28.49
CA THR A 351 -8.53 -21.33 -28.07
C THR A 351 -7.01 -21.42 -28.05
N GLN A 352 -6.31 -20.49 -28.71
CA GLN A 352 -4.84 -20.43 -28.74
C GLN A 352 -4.35 -19.52 -27.62
N VAL A 353 -4.20 -20.12 -26.44
CA VAL A 353 -3.77 -19.43 -25.21
C VAL A 353 -2.46 -20.06 -24.76
N SER A 354 -1.53 -19.23 -24.30
CA SER A 354 -0.25 -19.66 -23.71
C SER A 354 -0.10 -19.06 -22.32
N ARG A 355 0.53 -19.82 -21.42
CA ARG A 355 0.78 -19.38 -20.05
C ARG A 355 2.26 -19.13 -19.83
N GLN A 356 2.58 -17.99 -19.22
CA GLN A 356 3.92 -17.65 -18.77
C GLN A 356 3.84 -17.08 -17.35
N GLY A 357 4.12 -17.92 -16.36
CA GLY A 357 3.96 -17.55 -14.94
C GLY A 357 2.50 -17.20 -14.62
N SER A 358 2.28 -15.96 -14.16
CA SER A 358 0.98 -15.36 -13.85
C SER A 358 0.26 -14.76 -15.07
N LEU A 359 0.89 -14.77 -16.25
CA LEU A 359 0.36 -14.18 -17.47
C LEU A 359 -0.29 -15.24 -18.37
N VAL A 360 -1.50 -14.94 -18.83
CA VAL A 360 -2.26 -15.71 -19.81
C VAL A 360 -2.29 -14.92 -21.12
N ASN A 361 -1.47 -15.32 -22.08
CA ASN A 361 -1.27 -14.62 -23.35
C ASN A 361 -2.11 -15.26 -24.46
N PHE A 362 -2.76 -14.45 -25.28
CA PHE A 362 -3.58 -14.90 -26.40
C PHE A 362 -3.62 -13.87 -27.53
N ALA A 363 -3.93 -14.32 -28.74
CA ALA A 363 -4.20 -13.45 -29.88
C ALA A 363 -5.67 -13.60 -30.32
N THR A 364 -6.29 -12.50 -30.72
CA THR A 364 -7.68 -12.47 -31.20
C THR A 364 -7.89 -11.34 -32.21
N THR A 365 -9.11 -11.19 -32.73
CA THR A 365 -9.48 -10.04 -33.54
C THR A 365 -9.98 -8.88 -32.67
N VAL A 366 -9.86 -7.66 -33.15
CA VAL A 366 -10.40 -6.45 -32.52
C VAL A 366 -11.91 -6.57 -32.28
N GLY A 367 -12.66 -7.14 -33.23
CA GLY A 367 -14.10 -7.34 -33.06
C GLY A 367 -14.44 -8.27 -31.90
N THR A 368 -13.64 -9.30 -31.68
CA THR A 368 -13.78 -10.19 -30.52
C THR A 368 -13.32 -9.51 -29.23
N ALA A 369 -12.17 -8.84 -29.24
CA ALA A 369 -11.66 -8.11 -28.07
C ALA A 369 -12.62 -7.00 -27.58
N ASN A 370 -13.22 -6.23 -28.50
CA ASN A 370 -14.22 -5.21 -28.17
C ASN A 370 -15.43 -5.79 -27.44
N LYS A 371 -15.92 -6.96 -27.87
CA LYS A 371 -17.03 -7.66 -27.20
C LYS A 371 -16.60 -8.25 -25.86
N LEU A 372 -15.41 -8.84 -25.83
CA LEU A 372 -14.87 -9.51 -24.65
C LEU A 372 -14.71 -8.54 -23.47
N PHE A 373 -14.26 -7.31 -23.74
CA PHE A 373 -13.99 -6.33 -22.69
C PHE A 373 -14.95 -5.14 -22.66
N ASP A 374 -16.10 -5.22 -23.33
CA ASP A 374 -17.06 -4.10 -23.47
C ASP A 374 -16.35 -2.75 -23.76
N THR A 375 -15.55 -2.75 -24.82
CA THR A 375 -14.62 -1.68 -25.14
C THR A 375 -14.60 -1.34 -26.63
N LYS A 376 -13.84 -0.29 -26.96
CA LYS A 376 -13.56 0.10 -28.34
C LYS A 376 -12.08 0.35 -28.53
N PHE A 377 -11.41 -0.60 -29.19
CA PHE A 377 -10.06 -0.43 -29.68
C PHE A 377 -10.04 0.44 -30.94
N SER A 378 -9.13 1.41 -30.96
CA SER A 378 -8.88 2.31 -32.08
C SER A 378 -7.38 2.45 -32.32
N TYR A 379 -7.00 2.85 -33.52
CA TYR A 379 -5.62 3.22 -33.81
C TYR A 379 -5.36 4.64 -33.36
N TYR A 380 -4.34 4.79 -32.53
CA TYR A 380 -3.81 6.07 -32.13
C TYR A 380 -2.44 6.24 -32.73
N ARG A 381 -2.05 7.47 -33.06
CA ARG A 381 -0.74 7.81 -33.63
C ARG A 381 -0.05 8.87 -32.82
N ASN A 382 1.24 8.67 -32.63
CA ASN A 382 2.19 9.64 -32.10
C ASN A 382 3.48 9.53 -32.92
N GLY A 383 3.81 10.57 -33.70
CA GLY A 383 4.94 10.54 -34.62
C GLY A 383 4.82 9.47 -35.71
N ALA A 384 5.85 8.62 -35.84
CA ALA A 384 5.87 7.47 -36.75
C ALA A 384 5.11 6.25 -36.19
N SER A 385 5.03 6.11 -34.86
CA SER A 385 4.28 5.05 -34.20
C SER A 385 2.77 5.15 -34.39
N GLN A 386 2.17 4.00 -34.68
CA GLN A 386 0.73 3.78 -34.58
C GLN A 386 0.47 2.56 -33.68
N LYS A 387 -0.43 2.70 -32.70
CA LYS A 387 -0.76 1.64 -31.74
C LYS A 387 -2.27 1.45 -31.64
N LEU A 388 -2.65 0.20 -31.45
CA LEU A 388 -4.03 -0.22 -31.25
C LEU A 388 -4.35 -0.23 -29.76
N ARG A 389 -5.21 0.67 -29.28
CA ARG A 389 -5.47 0.89 -27.83
C ARG A 389 -6.94 1.19 -27.57
N THR A 390 -7.31 1.19 -26.30
CA THR A 390 -8.60 1.70 -25.82
C THR A 390 -8.38 2.67 -24.65
N THR A 391 -9.35 3.51 -24.33
CA THR A 391 -9.28 4.41 -23.17
C THR A 391 -9.97 3.86 -21.93
N GLN A 392 -10.72 2.77 -22.04
CA GLN A 392 -11.32 2.06 -20.91
C GLN A 392 -11.72 0.66 -21.32
N TYR A 393 -11.77 -0.28 -20.39
CA TYR A 393 -12.32 -1.60 -20.66
C TYR A 393 -12.93 -2.21 -19.39
N SER A 394 -13.81 -3.18 -19.59
CA SER A 394 -14.54 -3.89 -18.56
C SER A 394 -14.19 -5.38 -18.57
N ILE A 395 -14.40 -6.06 -17.46
CA ILE A 395 -14.37 -7.53 -17.38
C ILE A 395 -15.64 -8.02 -16.67
N PRO A 396 -16.03 -9.30 -16.84
CA PRO A 396 -17.10 -9.89 -16.05
C PRO A 396 -16.83 -9.78 -14.54
N ASP A 397 -17.86 -9.44 -13.77
CA ASP A 397 -17.79 -9.36 -12.28
C ASP A 397 -17.22 -10.63 -11.65
N SER A 398 -17.47 -11.80 -12.24
CA SER A 398 -16.95 -13.08 -11.73
C SER A 398 -15.43 -13.24 -11.88
N LEU A 399 -14.77 -12.38 -12.66
CA LEU A 399 -13.33 -12.43 -12.92
C LEU A 399 -12.54 -11.35 -12.18
N THR A 400 -13.19 -10.43 -11.45
CA THR A 400 -12.49 -9.34 -10.75
C THR A 400 -11.53 -9.83 -9.68
N ASP A 401 -11.80 -10.99 -9.08
CA ASP A 401 -10.93 -11.61 -8.08
C ASP A 401 -9.84 -12.50 -8.71
N SER A 402 -9.91 -12.72 -10.02
CA SER A 402 -8.99 -13.60 -10.78
C SER A 402 -8.08 -12.82 -11.74
N ILE A 403 -8.48 -11.63 -12.16
CA ILE A 403 -7.75 -10.78 -13.09
C ILE A 403 -7.39 -9.48 -12.40
N ASP A 404 -6.09 -9.18 -12.38
CA ASP A 404 -5.59 -7.90 -11.88
C ASP A 404 -5.53 -6.86 -13.00
N LEU A 405 -5.03 -7.22 -14.20
CA LEU A 405 -4.96 -6.32 -15.36
C LEU A 405 -4.90 -7.08 -16.68
N ILE A 406 -5.21 -6.38 -17.77
CA ILE A 406 -5.14 -6.89 -19.14
C ILE A 406 -4.35 -5.89 -19.99
N ALA A 407 -3.30 -6.35 -20.67
CA ALA A 407 -2.43 -5.52 -21.48
C ALA A 407 -2.20 -6.13 -22.88
N PRO A 408 -1.94 -5.33 -23.93
CA PRO A 408 -2.05 -3.87 -23.97
C PRO A 408 -3.51 -3.42 -24.20
N THR A 409 -4.04 -2.61 -23.29
CA THR A 409 -5.40 -2.04 -23.38
C THR A 409 -5.34 -0.51 -23.32
N VAL A 410 -5.33 0.05 -22.11
CA VAL A 410 -5.20 1.48 -21.79
C VAL A 410 -3.75 1.95 -21.80
N PHE A 411 -2.81 1.05 -22.06
CA PHE A 411 -1.38 1.35 -22.01
C PHE A 411 -0.84 1.75 -23.39
N PHE A 412 -0.63 3.05 -23.66
CA PHE A 412 -0.21 3.54 -24.98
C PHE A 412 1.31 3.38 -25.23
N GLY A 413 2.17 3.52 -24.23
CA GLY A 413 3.63 3.40 -24.34
C GLY A 413 4.29 4.39 -25.31
N LYS A 414 5.62 4.39 -25.38
CA LYS A 414 6.43 5.29 -26.24
C LYS A 414 7.04 4.57 -27.47
N GLU A 415 7.43 5.32 -28.51
CA GLU A 415 8.57 5.04 -29.42
C GLU A 415 9.68 6.00 -29.00
N GLN A 416 10.84 5.49 -28.60
CA GLN A 416 11.98 6.36 -28.26
C GLN A 416 12.58 6.92 -29.56
N ASP A 417 12.59 8.25 -29.68
CA ASP A 417 13.76 8.93 -30.20
C ASP A 417 14.71 9.08 -29.00
N SER A 418 15.91 8.53 -29.13
CA SER A 418 16.93 8.47 -28.11
C SER A 418 17.51 9.86 -27.84
N THR A 419 17.25 10.43 -26.67
CA THR A 419 18.03 11.54 -26.15
C THR A 419 18.53 11.20 -24.75
N LEU A 420 19.86 11.11 -24.67
CA LEU A 420 20.66 10.97 -23.45
C LEU A 420 20.15 11.89 -22.33
N PRO A 421 20.11 11.43 -21.07
CA PRO A 421 20.18 12.35 -19.94
C PRO A 421 21.48 13.17 -20.04
N ALA A 422 21.33 14.47 -20.07
CA ALA A 422 22.41 15.40 -20.40
C ALA A 422 23.22 15.81 -19.17
N HIS A 423 24.02 14.92 -18.55
CA HIS A 423 24.95 15.35 -17.47
C HIS A 423 26.36 14.78 -17.49
N ALA A 424 26.71 13.93 -18.47
CA ALA A 424 28.09 13.45 -18.61
C ALA A 424 29.00 14.55 -19.21
N VAL A 425 29.61 15.38 -18.36
CA VAL A 425 30.62 16.35 -18.80
C VAL A 425 31.96 15.64 -18.98
N LYS A 426 32.44 15.60 -20.23
CA LYS A 426 33.71 14.97 -20.58
C LYS A 426 34.88 15.60 -19.82
N LEU A 427 35.69 14.78 -19.15
CA LEU A 427 36.90 15.22 -18.47
C LEU A 427 38.10 15.35 -19.45
N PRO A 428 38.97 16.36 -19.30
CA PRO A 428 40.28 16.34 -19.93
C PRO A 428 41.11 15.19 -19.34
N THR A 429 41.89 14.50 -20.19
CA THR A 429 42.76 13.39 -19.77
C THR A 429 43.82 13.89 -18.77
N LEU A 430 43.60 13.61 -17.49
CA LEU A 430 44.57 13.91 -16.42
C LEU A 430 45.44 12.68 -16.14
N PRO A 431 46.75 12.86 -15.84
CA PRO A 431 47.59 11.75 -15.45
C PRO A 431 47.16 11.20 -14.08
N ARG A 432 47.09 9.87 -14.02
CA ARG A 432 46.84 8.99 -12.86
C ARG A 432 47.35 9.57 -11.53
N ARG A 433 46.46 9.77 -10.55
CA ARG A 433 46.84 10.16 -9.17
C ARG A 433 46.19 9.20 -8.18
N VAL A 434 46.99 8.78 -7.20
CA VAL A 434 46.50 8.13 -5.97
C VAL A 434 45.65 9.14 -5.22
N ALA A 435 44.48 8.72 -4.73
CA ALA A 435 43.59 9.61 -4.01
C ALA A 435 44.26 10.15 -2.72
N THR A 436 44.07 11.43 -2.46
CA THR A 436 44.39 12.10 -1.19
C THR A 436 43.11 12.81 -0.72
N ASN A 437 42.99 13.17 0.56
CA ASN A 437 41.83 13.95 1.04
C ASN A 437 41.53 15.23 0.23
N SER A 438 42.54 15.81 -0.45
CA SER A 438 42.35 16.96 -1.34
C SER A 438 41.78 16.61 -2.74
N SER A 439 41.89 15.36 -3.20
CA SER A 439 41.33 14.93 -4.49
C SER A 439 39.87 14.50 -4.38
N CYS A 440 39.49 13.81 -3.29
CA CYS A 440 38.09 13.38 -3.08
C CYS A 440 37.14 14.57 -2.92
N ALA A 441 37.63 15.73 -2.42
CA ALA A 441 36.87 16.97 -2.40
C ALA A 441 36.55 17.57 -3.79
N ASN A 442 37.17 17.06 -4.88
CA ASN A 442 36.98 17.55 -6.24
C ASN A 442 36.31 16.52 -7.18
N LEU A 443 36.54 15.24 -6.92
CA LEU A 443 36.05 14.13 -7.73
C LEU A 443 36.05 12.84 -6.89
N ILE A 444 34.93 12.13 -6.85
CA ILE A 444 34.79 10.86 -6.14
C ILE A 444 35.30 9.72 -7.00
N THR A 445 36.10 8.85 -6.38
CA THR A 445 36.72 7.65 -6.97
C THR A 445 36.50 6.46 -6.02
N PRO A 446 36.76 5.21 -6.44
CA PRO A 446 36.62 4.04 -5.56
C PRO A 446 37.36 4.16 -4.22
N ASP A 447 38.59 4.69 -4.23
CA ASP A 447 39.36 4.92 -2.98
C ASP A 447 38.66 5.89 -2.02
N CYS A 448 37.94 6.89 -2.56
CA CYS A 448 37.16 7.82 -1.74
C CYS A 448 36.00 7.09 -1.06
N LEU A 449 35.32 6.16 -1.75
CA LEU A 449 34.20 5.39 -1.19
C LEU A 449 34.66 4.46 -0.05
N VAL A 450 35.86 3.89 -0.17
CA VAL A 450 36.50 3.12 0.90
C VAL A 450 36.67 3.96 2.17
N GLU A 451 37.10 5.23 2.03
CA GLU A 451 37.27 6.15 3.15
C GLU A 451 35.93 6.67 3.69
N MET A 452 35.04 7.14 2.81
CA MET A 452 33.74 7.74 3.17
C MET A 452 32.84 6.78 3.94
N TYR A 453 32.73 5.53 3.48
CA TYR A 453 31.85 4.52 4.09
C TYR A 453 32.59 3.52 4.97
N ASN A 454 33.84 3.84 5.32
CA ASN A 454 34.64 3.06 6.24
C ASN A 454 34.70 1.56 5.86
N LEU A 455 34.97 1.25 4.58
CA LEU A 455 35.07 -0.14 4.10
C LEU A 455 36.33 -0.84 4.66
N GLY A 456 37.35 -0.06 5.01
CA GLY A 456 38.57 -0.53 5.65
C GLY A 456 39.37 -1.50 4.76
N ASP A 457 39.90 -2.56 5.37
CA ASP A 457 40.65 -3.62 4.69
C ASP A 457 39.80 -4.87 4.43
N TYR A 458 38.48 -4.73 4.44
CA TYR A 458 37.55 -5.85 4.23
C TYR A 458 37.78 -6.52 2.87
N LYS A 459 37.90 -7.85 2.89
CA LYS A 459 38.11 -8.66 1.69
C LYS A 459 36.88 -9.53 1.44
N PRO A 460 35.99 -9.13 0.51
CA PRO A 460 34.90 -9.98 0.06
C PRO A 460 35.41 -11.23 -0.66
N ASP A 461 34.58 -12.27 -0.66
CA ASP A 461 34.86 -13.55 -1.32
C ASP A 461 33.79 -13.79 -2.40
N ALA A 462 34.22 -13.88 -3.66
CA ALA A 462 33.32 -14.16 -4.79
C ALA A 462 32.51 -15.46 -4.63
N SER A 463 32.98 -16.38 -3.77
CA SER A 463 32.34 -17.66 -3.48
C SER A 463 31.47 -17.68 -2.21
N SER A 464 31.33 -16.55 -1.50
CA SER A 464 30.47 -16.46 -0.31
C SER A 464 29.00 -16.74 -0.58
N GLY A 465 28.59 -16.61 -1.84
CA GLY A 465 27.21 -16.74 -2.28
C GLY A 465 26.46 -15.41 -2.33
N SER A 466 27.06 -14.31 -1.86
CA SER A 466 26.50 -12.96 -2.01
C SER A 466 26.66 -12.47 -3.45
N ARG A 467 25.56 -12.09 -4.10
CA ARG A 467 25.52 -11.55 -5.45
C ARG A 467 24.68 -10.28 -5.50
N ILE A 468 25.02 -9.38 -6.39
CA ILE A 468 24.35 -8.10 -6.58
C ILE A 468 23.75 -8.06 -7.99
N GLY A 469 22.48 -7.71 -8.10
CA GLY A 469 21.80 -7.44 -9.35
C GLY A 469 21.53 -5.96 -9.52
N PHE A 470 21.36 -5.52 -10.76
CA PHE A 470 20.77 -4.23 -11.04
C PHE A 470 19.81 -4.28 -12.22
N GLY A 471 18.75 -3.47 -12.16
CA GLY A 471 17.77 -3.34 -13.23
C GLY A 471 18.21 -2.27 -14.24
N SER A 472 18.06 -2.56 -15.53
CA SER A 472 18.26 -1.59 -16.60
C SER A 472 16.99 -1.48 -17.44
N PHE A 473 16.49 -0.26 -17.55
CA PHE A 473 15.24 0.06 -18.25
C PHE A 473 15.52 1.01 -19.41
N LEU A 474 14.49 1.39 -20.17
CA LEU A 474 14.59 2.43 -21.21
C LEU A 474 15.62 2.14 -22.33
N ASN A 475 15.85 0.86 -22.63
CA ASN A 475 16.86 0.37 -23.59
C ASN A 475 18.31 0.72 -23.23
N GLU A 476 18.61 0.84 -21.94
CA GLU A 476 19.99 0.97 -21.48
C GLU A 476 20.67 -0.40 -21.34
N SER A 477 21.98 -0.42 -21.55
CA SER A 477 22.81 -1.61 -21.37
C SER A 477 24.18 -1.20 -20.85
N ALA A 478 24.66 -1.88 -19.81
CA ALA A 478 26.02 -1.71 -19.32
C ALA A 478 27.03 -2.21 -20.36
N ASN A 479 28.14 -1.52 -20.57
CA ASN A 479 29.14 -1.90 -21.56
C ASN A 479 30.35 -2.62 -20.97
N TYR A 480 30.67 -3.81 -21.50
CA TYR A 480 31.81 -4.61 -21.04
C TYR A 480 33.16 -3.92 -21.21
N ALA A 481 33.35 -3.18 -22.32
CA ALA A 481 34.62 -2.53 -22.61
C ALA A 481 34.83 -1.28 -21.74
N ASP A 482 33.74 -0.59 -21.39
CA ASP A 482 33.79 0.55 -20.47
C ASP A 482 34.09 0.10 -19.04
N LEU A 483 33.42 -0.96 -18.55
CA LEU A 483 33.74 -1.53 -17.24
C LEU A 483 35.21 -1.98 -17.17
N ALA A 484 35.72 -2.67 -18.19
CA ALA A 484 37.13 -3.07 -18.23
C ALA A 484 38.09 -1.86 -18.21
N ALA A 485 37.70 -0.75 -18.84
CA ALA A 485 38.48 0.49 -18.81
C ALA A 485 38.39 1.19 -17.44
N TYR A 486 37.24 1.15 -16.78
CA TYR A 486 37.05 1.62 -15.39
C TYR A 486 37.91 0.82 -14.40
N GLU A 487 37.89 -0.50 -14.51
CA GLU A 487 38.73 -1.39 -13.71
C GLU A 487 40.21 -1.08 -13.88
N GLN A 488 40.65 -0.90 -15.12
CA GLN A 488 42.03 -0.51 -15.43
C GLN A 488 42.38 0.87 -14.84
N LEU A 489 41.46 1.83 -14.93
CA LEU A 489 41.64 3.19 -14.41
C LEU A 489 41.94 3.15 -12.90
N PHE A 490 41.16 2.37 -12.15
CA PHE A 490 41.21 2.33 -10.69
C PHE A 490 41.98 1.14 -10.10
N ASN A 491 42.67 0.33 -10.91
CA ASN A 491 43.36 -0.90 -10.48
C ASN A 491 42.45 -1.94 -9.82
N ILE A 492 41.18 -1.98 -10.21
CA ILE A 492 40.29 -3.05 -9.78
C ILE A 492 40.66 -4.30 -10.60
N PRO A 493 40.90 -5.46 -9.96
CA PRO A 493 41.12 -6.68 -10.71
C PRO A 493 39.94 -6.98 -11.63
N SER A 494 40.25 -7.43 -12.85
CA SER A 494 39.19 -7.57 -13.85
C SER A 494 38.11 -8.55 -13.41
N GLN A 495 36.88 -8.08 -13.44
CA GLN A 495 35.67 -8.86 -13.28
C GLN A 495 34.70 -8.56 -14.43
N ASN A 496 33.67 -9.38 -14.53
CA ASN A 496 32.64 -9.21 -15.54
C ASN A 496 31.26 -9.42 -14.90
N PHE A 497 30.22 -8.94 -15.56
CA PHE A 497 28.83 -9.14 -15.16
C PHE A 497 28.10 -10.05 -16.15
N SER A 498 27.07 -10.74 -15.67
CA SER A 498 26.14 -11.49 -16.52
C SER A 498 24.91 -10.65 -16.87
N VAL A 499 24.20 -11.03 -17.94
CA VAL A 499 22.99 -10.31 -18.39
C VAL A 499 21.82 -11.27 -18.53
N GLU A 500 20.67 -10.84 -18.04
CA GLU A 500 19.37 -11.49 -18.20
C GLU A 500 18.42 -10.55 -18.96
N LEU A 501 17.81 -11.05 -20.03
CA LEU A 501 16.93 -10.24 -20.88
C LEU A 501 15.46 -10.51 -20.56
N ILE A 502 14.71 -9.44 -20.31
CA ILE A 502 13.31 -9.49 -19.90
C ILE A 502 12.48 -8.70 -20.91
N ASN A 503 11.32 -9.26 -21.28
CA ASN A 503 10.34 -8.59 -22.13
C ASN A 503 10.91 -7.97 -23.43
N GLY A 504 11.79 -8.70 -24.11
CA GLY A 504 12.40 -8.24 -25.36
C GLY A 504 13.50 -7.18 -25.19
N GLY A 505 14.01 -6.99 -23.96
CA GLY A 505 15.21 -6.20 -23.70
C GLY A 505 16.39 -6.63 -24.58
N VAL A 506 17.26 -5.69 -24.89
CA VAL A 506 18.40 -5.89 -25.79
C VAL A 506 19.67 -5.49 -25.06
N ASN A 507 20.66 -6.37 -25.06
CA ASN A 507 22.01 -6.06 -24.60
C ASN A 507 22.81 -5.41 -25.76
N ASP A 508 22.77 -4.09 -25.88
CA ASP A 508 23.51 -3.37 -26.92
C ASP A 508 24.92 -2.99 -26.44
N GLN A 509 25.92 -3.67 -26.99
CA GLN A 509 27.34 -3.43 -26.68
C GLN A 509 28.03 -2.45 -27.65
N ASN A 510 27.31 -1.91 -28.62
CA ASN A 510 27.87 -0.99 -29.61
C ASN A 510 27.74 0.47 -29.14
N TRP A 511 28.87 1.11 -28.84
CA TRP A 511 28.92 2.53 -28.43
C TRP A 511 28.23 3.53 -29.36
N ALA A 512 28.00 3.18 -30.64
CA ALA A 512 27.32 4.07 -31.58
C ALA A 512 25.79 4.03 -31.46
N THR A 513 25.22 2.98 -30.87
CA THR A 513 23.77 2.75 -30.81
C THR A 513 23.24 2.52 -29.40
N ALA A 514 24.10 2.09 -28.48
CA ALA A 514 23.74 1.81 -27.11
C ALA A 514 23.47 3.08 -26.30
N SER A 515 22.46 3.02 -25.43
CA SER A 515 22.30 3.97 -24.32
C SER A 515 23.04 3.42 -23.10
N LEU A 516 24.08 4.13 -22.67
CA LEU A 516 25.09 3.60 -21.74
C LEU A 516 25.13 4.32 -20.39
N GLY A 517 24.41 5.43 -20.23
CA GLY A 517 24.64 6.38 -19.13
C GLY A 517 24.40 5.76 -17.76
N GLU A 518 23.18 5.32 -17.51
CA GLU A 518 22.72 4.83 -16.20
C GLU A 518 23.26 3.43 -15.93
N ALA A 519 23.09 2.51 -16.88
CA ALA A 519 23.53 1.12 -16.72
C ALA A 519 25.06 0.98 -16.51
N ASN A 520 25.89 1.83 -17.15
CA ASN A 520 27.32 1.83 -16.84
C ASN A 520 27.61 2.41 -15.44
N LEU A 521 26.93 3.49 -15.04
CA LEU A 521 27.10 4.09 -13.72
C LEU A 521 26.85 3.03 -12.63
N ASP A 522 25.76 2.29 -12.75
CA ASP A 522 25.38 1.24 -11.80
C ASP A 522 26.46 0.17 -11.67
N VAL A 523 26.86 -0.44 -12.79
CA VAL A 523 27.83 -1.53 -12.74
C VAL A 523 29.20 -1.05 -12.24
N GLU A 524 29.66 0.12 -12.68
CA GLU A 524 30.96 0.67 -12.27
C GLU A 524 31.01 0.94 -10.76
N LEU A 525 29.95 1.50 -10.19
CA LEU A 525 29.88 1.79 -8.76
C LEU A 525 29.65 0.54 -7.90
N ILE A 526 28.86 -0.43 -8.36
CA ILE A 526 28.76 -1.74 -7.71
C ILE A 526 30.14 -2.40 -7.67
N VAL A 527 30.86 -2.43 -8.79
CA VAL A 527 32.22 -3.01 -8.90
C VAL A 527 33.21 -2.26 -8.01
N ALA A 528 33.16 -0.93 -8.00
CA ALA A 528 34.03 -0.07 -7.19
C ALA A 528 33.96 -0.39 -5.70
N VAL A 529 32.76 -0.70 -5.20
CA VAL A 529 32.52 -0.95 -3.77
C VAL A 529 32.72 -2.43 -3.42
N SER A 530 32.26 -3.34 -4.26
CA SER A 530 31.97 -4.72 -3.84
C SER A 530 32.80 -5.82 -4.52
N HIS A 531 33.74 -5.46 -5.39
CA HIS A 531 34.63 -6.43 -6.04
C HIS A 531 35.28 -7.39 -5.01
N PRO A 532 35.26 -8.74 -5.21
CA PRO A 532 34.91 -9.45 -6.44
C PRO A 532 33.52 -10.12 -6.44
N LEU A 533 32.53 -9.57 -5.73
CA LEU A 533 31.19 -10.20 -5.68
C LEU A 533 30.56 -10.27 -7.09
N PRO A 534 29.89 -11.39 -7.47
CA PRO A 534 29.28 -11.51 -8.78
C PRO A 534 28.15 -10.50 -9.01
N VAL A 535 28.12 -9.93 -10.23
CA VAL A 535 27.15 -8.92 -10.65
C VAL A 535 26.29 -9.44 -11.81
N VAL A 536 24.98 -9.17 -11.77
CA VAL A 536 24.04 -9.46 -12.86
C VAL A 536 23.23 -8.23 -13.24
N GLU A 537 23.13 -7.95 -14.53
CA GLU A 537 22.24 -6.93 -15.11
C GLU A 537 20.94 -7.58 -15.59
N PHE A 538 19.81 -6.96 -15.29
CA PHE A 538 18.50 -7.35 -15.80
C PHE A 538 17.96 -6.27 -16.74
N ILE A 539 18.06 -6.51 -18.05
CA ILE A 539 17.63 -5.55 -19.07
C ILE A 539 16.16 -5.82 -19.39
N THR A 540 15.29 -4.88 -19.03
CA THR A 540 13.85 -5.01 -19.21
C THR A 540 13.36 -4.10 -20.33
N GLY A 541 12.85 -4.72 -21.39
CA GLY A 541 12.16 -4.03 -22.47
C GLY A 541 10.70 -3.72 -22.13
N GLY A 542 10.07 -2.92 -22.99
CA GLY A 542 8.68 -2.51 -22.83
C GLY A 542 8.54 -1.12 -22.21
N SER A 543 7.32 -0.77 -21.87
CA SER A 543 6.98 0.50 -21.22
C SER A 543 5.71 0.24 -20.39
N PRO A 544 5.53 0.92 -19.25
CA PRO A 544 4.42 0.69 -18.33
C PRO A 544 3.30 1.75 -18.49
N PRO A 545 2.14 1.52 -17.87
CA PRO A 545 1.07 2.51 -17.75
C PRO A 545 1.56 3.88 -17.25
N PHE A 546 0.94 4.94 -17.76
CA PHE A 546 1.36 6.33 -17.54
C PHE A 546 0.16 7.28 -17.49
N VAL A 547 0.13 8.13 -16.47
CA VAL A 547 -0.81 9.23 -16.29
C VAL A 547 -0.02 10.55 -16.44
N PRO A 548 -0.19 11.29 -17.54
CA PRO A 548 0.57 12.51 -17.76
C PRO A 548 0.43 13.53 -16.63
N ASN A 549 1.49 14.28 -16.36
CA ASN A 549 1.46 15.43 -15.44
C ASN A 549 1.98 16.69 -16.16
N VAL A 550 2.22 17.78 -15.44
CA VAL A 550 2.65 19.05 -16.08
C VAL A 550 4.13 19.10 -16.48
N ASP A 551 4.98 18.25 -15.90
CA ASP A 551 6.40 18.10 -16.28
C ASP A 551 6.58 17.05 -17.39
N GLU A 552 5.76 16.01 -17.35
CA GLU A 552 5.66 14.97 -18.38
C GLU A 552 4.26 15.00 -19.04
N PRO A 553 3.99 16.01 -19.89
CA PRO A 553 2.65 16.28 -20.39
C PRO A 553 2.15 15.27 -21.42
N THR A 554 3.04 14.51 -22.06
CA THR A 554 2.72 13.61 -23.17
C THR A 554 3.21 12.19 -22.92
N ALA A 555 2.62 11.22 -23.62
CA ALA A 555 3.12 9.85 -23.57
C ALA A 555 4.50 9.69 -24.24
N ALA A 556 4.97 10.68 -25.01
CA ALA A 556 6.35 10.71 -25.45
C ALA A 556 7.29 11.13 -24.31
N ASP A 557 6.77 11.67 -23.21
CA ASP A 557 7.56 12.03 -22.04
C ASP A 557 7.65 10.89 -21.04
N ASN A 558 6.72 9.90 -21.09
CA ASN A 558 6.68 8.72 -20.23
C ASN A 558 8.07 8.10 -20.02
N GLN A 559 8.65 8.34 -18.84
CA GLN A 559 9.86 7.69 -18.38
C GLN A 559 9.59 6.47 -17.52
N ASN A 560 8.31 6.19 -17.20
CA ASN A 560 7.96 5.10 -16.33
C ASN A 560 8.60 3.78 -16.74
N GLU A 561 9.05 3.02 -15.74
CA GLU A 561 9.77 1.78 -15.97
C GLU A 561 8.83 0.55 -15.93
N PRO A 562 9.08 -0.48 -16.76
CA PRO A 562 8.28 -1.71 -16.82
C PRO A 562 8.53 -2.63 -15.60
N TYR A 563 8.33 -2.11 -14.39
CA TYR A 563 8.56 -2.82 -13.13
C TYR A 563 7.71 -4.09 -13.00
N LEU A 564 6.51 -4.10 -13.55
CA LEU A 564 5.63 -5.27 -13.52
C LEU A 564 6.28 -6.47 -14.20
N GLU A 565 6.70 -6.32 -15.46
CA GLU A 565 7.36 -7.38 -16.21
C GLU A 565 8.67 -7.81 -15.54
N TYR A 566 9.40 -6.83 -15.00
CA TYR A 566 10.63 -7.06 -14.26
C TYR A 566 10.42 -7.93 -13.01
N TYR A 567 9.53 -7.54 -12.10
CA TYR A 567 9.33 -8.28 -10.85
C TYR A 567 8.57 -9.60 -11.04
N GLU A 568 7.67 -9.71 -12.03
CA GLU A 568 7.08 -11.01 -12.40
C GLU A 568 8.14 -11.98 -12.92
N TYR A 569 9.09 -11.51 -13.72
CA TYR A 569 10.21 -12.32 -14.17
C TYR A 569 11.06 -12.79 -12.98
N LEU A 570 11.46 -11.88 -12.10
CA LEU A 570 12.27 -12.23 -10.93
C LEU A 570 11.55 -13.23 -10.01
N LEU A 571 10.25 -13.03 -9.76
CA LEU A 571 9.45 -13.96 -8.97
C LEU A 571 9.30 -15.34 -9.61
N SER A 572 9.42 -15.45 -10.94
CA SER A 572 9.37 -16.73 -11.65
C SER A 572 10.64 -17.57 -11.52
N LYS A 573 11.74 -16.99 -11.04
CA LYS A 573 13.04 -17.67 -10.85
C LYS A 573 13.15 -18.27 -9.46
N PRO A 574 13.88 -19.38 -9.27
CA PRO A 574 14.20 -19.91 -7.95
C PRO A 574 15.23 -19.01 -7.23
N ASN A 575 15.33 -19.10 -5.88
CA ASN A 575 16.26 -18.25 -5.11
C ASN A 575 17.72 -18.42 -5.55
N SER A 576 18.10 -19.60 -6.04
CA SER A 576 19.46 -19.89 -6.53
C SER A 576 19.89 -19.02 -7.70
N ASP A 577 18.92 -18.58 -8.51
CA ASP A 577 19.16 -17.87 -9.76
C ASP A 577 19.03 -16.35 -9.57
N LEU A 578 18.67 -15.90 -8.37
CA LEU A 578 18.51 -14.49 -8.03
C LEU A 578 19.70 -13.99 -7.21
N PRO A 579 20.09 -12.72 -7.37
CA PRO A 579 21.02 -12.07 -6.47
C PRO A 579 20.34 -11.74 -5.14
N GLN A 580 21.14 -11.60 -4.09
CA GLN A 580 20.66 -11.33 -2.72
C GLN A 580 20.38 -9.84 -2.50
N VAL A 581 20.91 -8.99 -3.37
CA VAL A 581 20.68 -7.54 -3.40
C VAL A 581 20.34 -7.14 -4.83
N ILE A 582 19.32 -6.33 -5.02
CA ILE A 582 18.93 -5.75 -6.30
C ILE A 582 18.93 -4.23 -6.15
N SER A 583 19.68 -3.54 -7.00
CA SER A 583 19.72 -2.08 -7.12
C SER A 583 18.93 -1.65 -8.34
N ASN A 584 18.01 -0.71 -8.19
CA ASN A 584 17.42 -0.02 -9.33
C ASN A 584 17.66 1.48 -9.12
N SER A 585 18.16 2.13 -10.16
CA SER A 585 18.55 3.53 -10.17
C SER A 585 17.58 4.37 -11.00
N TYR A 586 16.31 4.00 -10.92
CA TYR A 586 15.22 4.51 -11.74
C TYR A 586 14.08 4.98 -10.85
N GLY A 587 13.10 5.70 -11.40
CA GLY A 587 12.07 6.26 -10.56
C GLY A 587 11.20 7.29 -11.27
N ASP A 588 9.93 7.17 -10.95
CA ASP A 588 8.84 7.92 -11.53
C ASP A 588 8.23 8.87 -10.53
N ASP A 589 7.68 9.98 -11.00
CA ASP A 589 6.71 10.72 -10.21
C ASP A 589 5.57 9.76 -9.80
N GLU A 590 5.31 9.59 -8.50
CA GLU A 590 4.35 8.60 -8.01
C GLU A 590 2.98 8.78 -8.67
N GLN A 591 2.59 10.02 -8.96
CA GLN A 591 1.33 10.34 -9.61
C GLN A 591 1.26 9.97 -11.10
N THR A 592 2.38 9.81 -11.79
CA THR A 592 2.39 9.36 -13.20
C THR A 592 2.19 7.85 -13.31
N VAL A 593 2.52 7.10 -12.26
CA VAL A 593 2.26 5.66 -12.18
C VAL A 593 0.83 5.45 -11.70
N PRO A 594 -0.05 4.76 -12.45
CA PRO A 594 -1.39 4.49 -11.94
C PRO A 594 -1.35 3.73 -10.60
N GLU A 595 -2.12 4.21 -9.62
CA GLU A 595 -2.07 3.69 -8.24
C GLU A 595 -2.25 2.16 -8.15
N TYR A 596 -3.12 1.58 -8.97
CA TYR A 596 -3.31 0.11 -9.01
C TYR A 596 -2.04 -0.63 -9.46
N TYR A 597 -1.33 -0.09 -10.45
CA TYR A 597 -0.07 -0.64 -10.95
C TYR A 597 1.01 -0.52 -9.87
N ALA A 598 1.14 0.67 -9.26
CA ALA A 598 2.07 0.92 -8.16
C ALA A 598 1.85 -0.04 -6.99
N ARG A 599 0.60 -0.26 -6.58
CA ARG A 599 0.24 -1.21 -5.52
C ARG A 599 0.59 -2.65 -5.89
N ARG A 600 0.31 -3.07 -7.13
CA ARG A 600 0.69 -4.41 -7.61
C ARG A 600 2.20 -4.60 -7.55
N VAL A 601 2.96 -3.72 -8.19
CA VAL A 601 4.42 -3.77 -8.22
C VAL A 601 4.99 -3.79 -6.80
N CYS A 602 4.48 -2.94 -5.91
CA CYS A 602 4.92 -2.92 -4.52
C CYS A 602 4.65 -4.25 -3.81
N ASN A 603 3.51 -4.89 -4.03
CA ASN A 603 3.26 -6.25 -3.51
C ASN A 603 4.27 -7.27 -4.04
N LEU A 604 4.63 -7.21 -5.32
CA LEU A 604 5.66 -8.11 -5.88
C LEU A 604 7.03 -7.87 -5.23
N ILE A 605 7.40 -6.61 -4.98
CA ILE A 605 8.61 -6.26 -4.21
C ILE A 605 8.54 -6.85 -2.80
N GLY A 606 7.39 -6.77 -2.12
CA GLY A 606 7.19 -7.41 -0.82
C GLY A 606 7.38 -8.92 -0.86
N LEU A 607 6.92 -9.60 -1.91
CA LEU A 607 7.17 -11.03 -2.10
C LEU A 607 8.66 -11.34 -2.31
N MET A 608 9.43 -10.47 -2.99
CA MET A 608 10.89 -10.58 -3.07
C MET A 608 11.54 -10.44 -1.68
N GLY A 609 11.03 -9.53 -0.85
CA GLY A 609 11.46 -9.36 0.54
C GLY A 609 11.27 -10.62 1.39
N LEU A 610 10.16 -11.34 1.23
CA LEU A 610 9.93 -12.63 1.90
C LEU A 610 10.95 -13.71 1.50
N ARG A 611 11.54 -13.58 0.30
CA ARG A 611 12.55 -14.50 -0.23
C ARG A 611 13.97 -14.17 0.21
N GLY A 612 14.13 -13.19 1.11
CA GLY A 612 15.45 -12.81 1.61
C GLY A 612 16.28 -12.02 0.60
N ILE A 613 15.63 -11.35 -0.34
CA ILE A 613 16.26 -10.48 -1.33
C ILE A 613 16.06 -9.03 -0.89
N THR A 614 17.15 -8.28 -0.79
CA THR A 614 17.11 -6.83 -0.55
C THR A 614 16.86 -6.12 -1.87
N VAL A 615 15.81 -5.31 -1.95
CA VAL A 615 15.52 -4.48 -3.12
C VAL A 615 15.73 -3.02 -2.73
N LEU A 616 16.55 -2.31 -3.50
CA LEU A 616 16.95 -0.93 -3.29
C LEU A 616 16.50 -0.09 -4.49
N GLU A 617 16.00 1.12 -4.22
CA GLU A 617 15.59 2.08 -5.25
C GLU A 617 16.19 3.45 -4.97
N SER A 618 16.72 4.13 -5.98
CA SER A 618 17.05 5.55 -5.87
C SER A 618 15.82 6.38 -5.48
N SER A 619 15.99 7.38 -4.63
CA SER A 619 14.85 8.21 -4.22
C SER A 619 14.46 9.24 -5.27
N GLY A 620 15.34 9.60 -6.21
CA GLY A 620 15.13 10.60 -7.26
C GLY A 620 15.95 11.87 -7.04
N ASP A 621 16.00 12.70 -8.09
CA ASP A 621 16.93 13.84 -8.21
C ASP A 621 16.21 15.19 -8.41
N THR A 622 14.94 15.27 -8.02
CA THR A 622 14.07 16.45 -8.19
C THR A 622 13.70 17.10 -6.86
N GLY A 623 14.34 16.70 -5.77
CA GLY A 623 14.10 17.22 -4.43
C GLY A 623 12.64 17.03 -3.99
N ILE A 624 11.92 18.12 -3.75
CA ILE A 624 10.50 18.01 -3.38
C ILE A 624 9.59 17.63 -4.56
N GLY A 625 10.06 17.85 -5.77
CA GLY A 625 9.33 17.59 -6.99
C GLY A 625 9.57 18.65 -8.06
N SER A 626 9.33 18.24 -9.30
CA SER A 626 9.39 19.09 -10.48
C SER A 626 8.00 19.60 -10.89
N ALA A 627 7.03 18.69 -11.06
CA ALA A 627 5.66 19.05 -11.44
C ALA A 627 4.92 19.86 -10.36
N CYS A 628 5.01 19.40 -9.11
CA CYS A 628 4.40 19.99 -7.91
C CYS A 628 2.92 20.39 -8.04
N MET A 629 2.19 19.63 -8.85
CA MET A 629 0.80 19.87 -9.22
C MET A 629 0.11 18.52 -9.39
N SER A 630 -1.12 18.39 -8.90
CA SER A 630 -1.89 17.15 -9.04
C SER A 630 -2.29 16.92 -10.49
N ASN A 631 -2.24 15.65 -10.92
CA ASN A 631 -2.68 15.21 -12.25
C ASN A 631 -4.06 14.50 -12.25
N ASP A 632 -4.81 14.61 -11.15
CA ASP A 632 -6.16 14.05 -10.96
C ASP A 632 -7.29 14.91 -11.60
N GLY A 633 -6.91 15.96 -12.33
CA GLY A 633 -7.83 16.91 -12.94
C GLY A 633 -8.26 18.06 -12.03
N THR A 634 -7.84 18.08 -10.76
CA THR A 634 -8.11 19.22 -9.86
C THR A 634 -7.09 20.34 -10.02
N ASN A 635 -5.89 20.04 -10.52
CA ASN A 635 -4.76 20.97 -10.60
C ASN A 635 -4.50 21.65 -9.25
N THR A 636 -4.44 20.84 -8.19
CA THR A 636 -4.12 21.32 -6.85
C THR A 636 -2.59 21.28 -6.67
N PRO A 637 -1.93 22.37 -6.24
CA PRO A 637 -0.52 22.32 -5.91
C PRO A 637 -0.26 21.25 -4.83
N GLN A 638 0.75 20.41 -5.03
CA GLN A 638 1.14 19.35 -4.08
C GLN A 638 2.61 18.99 -4.26
N PHE A 639 3.24 18.36 -3.28
CA PHE A 639 4.57 17.77 -3.46
C PHE A 639 4.50 16.54 -4.36
N THR A 640 5.62 16.21 -5.01
CA THR A 640 5.68 15.13 -6.00
C THR A 640 6.61 14.04 -5.49
N PRO A 641 6.11 13.10 -4.67
CA PRO A 641 6.90 11.96 -4.23
C PRO A 641 7.15 10.99 -5.39
N THR A 642 8.14 10.11 -5.27
CA THR A 642 8.62 9.23 -6.36
C THR A 642 8.38 7.74 -6.07
N PHE A 643 7.95 7.00 -7.08
CA PHE A 643 7.77 5.55 -7.06
C PHE A 643 8.87 4.88 -7.90
N PRO A 644 9.44 3.72 -7.52
CA PRO A 644 9.09 2.87 -6.39
C PRO A 644 9.57 3.33 -5.00
N GLY A 645 10.33 4.42 -4.88
CA GLY A 645 10.87 4.90 -3.59
C GLY A 645 9.81 5.00 -2.46
N THR A 646 8.57 5.32 -2.81
CA THR A 646 7.42 5.38 -1.89
C THR A 646 6.84 4.03 -1.46
N CYS A 647 7.18 2.93 -2.12
CA CYS A 647 6.74 1.59 -1.73
C CYS A 647 7.25 1.22 -0.32
N PRO A 648 6.39 0.76 0.61
CA PRO A 648 6.81 0.38 1.96
C PRO A 648 7.65 -0.91 2.03
N PHE A 649 7.80 -1.65 0.93
CA PHE A 649 8.54 -2.91 0.90
C PHE A 649 9.91 -2.80 0.22
N ILE A 650 10.33 -1.59 -0.15
CA ILE A 650 11.65 -1.29 -0.74
C ILE A 650 12.48 -0.44 0.21
N THR A 651 13.80 -0.54 0.14
CA THR A 651 14.70 0.42 0.79
C THR A 651 15.02 1.54 -0.18
N SER A 652 14.49 2.74 0.07
CA SER A 652 14.74 3.92 -0.74
C SER A 652 16.06 4.58 -0.33
N VAL A 653 16.91 4.87 -1.31
CA VAL A 653 18.26 5.43 -1.13
C VAL A 653 18.30 6.85 -1.66
N GLY A 654 18.40 7.81 -0.74
CA GLY A 654 18.55 9.23 -1.05
C GLY A 654 20.00 9.67 -1.23
N GLY A 655 20.16 10.97 -1.39
CA GLY A 655 21.41 11.59 -1.77
C GLY A 655 21.99 12.57 -0.77
N THR A 656 23.30 12.47 -0.59
CA THR A 656 24.13 13.46 0.09
C THR A 656 25.10 14.13 -0.89
N GLN A 657 25.77 15.16 -0.41
CA GLN A 657 26.83 15.87 -1.12
C GLN A 657 27.89 16.36 -0.13
N SER A 658 28.95 16.95 -0.66
CA SER A 658 30.21 17.29 0.01
C SER A 658 30.99 16.06 0.44
N TYR A 659 32.33 16.12 0.46
CA TYR A 659 33.15 14.98 0.87
C TYR A 659 33.28 14.84 2.39
N ALA A 660 33.55 15.95 3.10
CA ALA A 660 33.76 15.93 4.55
C ALA A 660 33.52 17.32 5.17
N PRO A 661 32.47 17.52 6.00
CA PRO A 661 31.39 16.56 6.27
C PRO A 661 30.47 16.39 5.06
N GLU A 662 29.87 15.21 4.93
CA GLU A 662 28.71 15.01 4.06
C GLU A 662 27.50 15.78 4.62
N VAL A 663 26.70 16.35 3.72
CA VAL A 663 25.47 17.10 4.01
C VAL A 663 24.38 16.67 3.03
N ALA A 664 23.12 16.90 3.36
CA ALA A 664 22.02 16.60 2.46
C ALA A 664 22.18 17.32 1.11
N TRP A 665 21.89 16.59 0.04
CA TRP A 665 21.86 17.13 -1.31
C TRP A 665 20.50 17.82 -1.57
N ASP A 666 20.55 19.00 -2.18
CA ASP A 666 19.37 19.81 -2.46
C ASP A 666 18.42 19.19 -3.50
N GLY A 667 18.95 18.38 -4.40
CA GLY A 667 18.19 17.58 -5.36
C GLY A 667 17.73 16.21 -4.84
N SER A 668 18.12 15.78 -3.64
CA SER A 668 17.72 14.47 -3.10
C SER A 668 16.20 14.41 -2.92
N SER A 669 15.53 13.57 -3.70
CA SER A 669 14.09 13.45 -3.61
C SER A 669 13.66 12.76 -2.31
N GLY A 670 12.63 13.31 -1.68
CA GLY A 670 12.18 12.84 -0.37
C GLY A 670 10.88 13.51 0.07
N GLY A 671 10.20 12.91 1.04
CA GLY A 671 8.90 13.38 1.50
C GLY A 671 8.01 12.24 1.97
N PHE A 672 6.72 12.34 1.65
CA PHE A 672 5.70 11.38 2.04
C PHE A 672 4.86 10.94 0.85
N SER A 673 4.62 9.63 0.75
CA SER A 673 3.78 9.02 -0.29
C SER A 673 2.32 9.50 -0.21
N ASN A 674 1.70 9.69 -1.38
CA ASN A 674 0.27 9.87 -1.53
C ASN A 674 -0.48 8.53 -1.62
N TYR A 675 0.17 7.46 -2.09
CA TYR A 675 -0.46 6.14 -2.28
C TYR A 675 -0.34 5.21 -1.08
N PHE A 676 0.82 5.15 -0.44
CA PHE A 676 1.14 4.14 0.56
C PHE A 676 1.11 4.72 1.97
N SER A 677 0.37 4.07 2.87
CA SER A 677 0.36 4.42 4.29
C SER A 677 1.71 4.14 4.95
N ARG A 678 2.01 4.90 6.01
CA ARG A 678 3.22 4.69 6.81
C ARG A 678 3.32 3.25 7.37
N PRO A 679 4.38 2.50 7.06
CA PRO A 679 4.52 1.11 7.50
C PRO A 679 4.92 1.01 8.97
N TRP A 680 4.72 -0.18 9.56
CA TRP A 680 4.91 -0.46 10.99
C TRP A 680 6.32 -0.13 11.49
N TYR A 681 7.36 -0.49 10.72
CA TYR A 681 8.75 -0.28 11.12
C TYR A 681 9.14 1.20 11.20
N GLN A 682 8.42 2.08 10.50
CA GLN A 682 8.78 3.50 10.36
C GLN A 682 8.02 4.43 11.29
N GLN A 683 7.03 3.92 12.02
CA GLN A 683 6.10 4.74 12.82
C GLN A 683 6.84 5.59 13.86
N SER A 684 7.81 5.00 14.56
CA SER A 684 8.55 5.71 15.61
C SER A 684 9.40 6.85 15.04
N ALA A 685 10.16 6.56 13.98
CA ALA A 685 11.07 7.51 13.35
C ALA A 685 10.33 8.72 12.76
N VAL A 686 9.27 8.48 11.98
CA VAL A 686 8.48 9.57 11.40
C VAL A 686 7.73 10.35 12.49
N LYS A 687 7.20 9.67 13.51
CA LYS A 687 6.54 10.38 14.64
C LYS A 687 7.54 11.26 15.39
N ASN A 688 8.79 10.82 15.54
CA ASN A 688 9.83 11.62 16.15
C ASN A 688 10.13 12.88 15.31
N TYR A 689 10.34 12.71 14.00
CA TYR A 689 10.49 13.82 13.04
C TYR A 689 9.35 14.82 13.14
N LEU A 690 8.10 14.36 12.99
CA LEU A 690 6.91 15.22 13.00
C LEU A 690 6.71 15.95 14.33
N ASN A 691 7.13 15.37 15.46
CA ASN A 691 6.92 16.00 16.76
C ASN A 691 8.03 16.97 17.18
N HIS A 692 9.26 16.77 16.71
CA HIS A 692 10.44 17.47 17.24
C HIS A 692 11.21 18.29 16.21
N HIS A 693 11.06 17.97 14.92
CA HIS A 693 11.91 18.52 13.85
C HIS A 693 11.17 19.40 12.85
N ILE A 694 9.83 19.43 12.92
CA ILE A 694 8.97 20.32 12.15
C ILE A 694 7.97 21.03 13.07
N THR A 695 7.84 22.35 12.92
CA THR A 695 6.95 23.15 13.76
C THR A 695 5.49 22.87 13.44
N LYS A 696 4.56 23.15 14.38
CA LYS A 696 3.12 23.02 14.12
C LYS A 696 2.66 23.91 12.98
N ASP A 697 3.19 25.12 12.88
CA ASP A 697 2.86 26.07 11.81
C ASP A 697 3.31 25.53 10.44
N THR A 698 4.49 24.91 10.36
CA THR A 698 4.96 24.25 9.13
C THR A 698 4.10 23.03 8.79
N GLN A 699 3.71 22.21 9.77
CA GLN A 699 2.82 21.07 9.54
C GLN A 699 1.44 21.52 9.03
N GLU A 700 0.85 22.55 9.64
CA GLU A 700 -0.43 23.12 9.18
C GLU A 700 -0.30 23.67 7.75
N TYR A 701 0.77 24.42 7.47
CA TYR A 701 1.04 24.96 6.14
C TYR A 701 1.24 23.87 5.07
N TYR A 702 2.03 22.83 5.38
CA TYR A 702 2.32 21.74 4.44
C TYR A 702 1.20 20.71 4.32
N SER A 703 0.24 20.66 5.26
CA SER A 703 -0.85 19.67 5.24
C SER A 703 -1.74 19.73 3.99
N GLN A 704 -1.73 20.86 3.27
CA GLN A 704 -2.42 21.01 1.99
C GLN A 704 -1.60 20.53 0.78
N TYR A 705 -0.30 20.30 0.94
CA TYR A 705 0.63 19.93 -0.14
C TYR A 705 1.19 18.51 0.00
N THR A 706 1.17 17.92 1.20
CA THR A 706 1.74 16.59 1.44
C THR A 706 0.92 15.75 2.42
N ASN A 707 1.02 14.43 2.27
CA ASN A 707 0.32 13.46 3.10
C ASN A 707 1.21 12.96 4.26
N PHE A 708 1.20 13.63 5.41
CA PHE A 708 1.98 13.21 6.60
C PHE A 708 1.60 11.83 7.21
N LYS A 709 0.55 11.19 6.70
CA LYS A 709 0.18 9.80 7.06
C LYS A 709 0.81 8.76 6.16
N GLY A 710 1.39 9.17 5.03
CA GLY A 710 2.05 8.31 4.07
C GLY A 710 3.40 7.77 4.54
N ARG A 711 3.92 6.78 3.82
CA ARG A 711 5.30 6.28 3.94
C ARG A 711 6.26 7.45 3.70
N GLY A 712 7.13 7.74 4.68
CA GLY A 712 8.15 8.76 4.55
C GLY A 712 9.36 8.17 3.81
N PHE A 713 10.03 8.88 2.90
CA PHE A 713 11.21 8.39 2.19
C PHE A 713 12.24 9.53 2.03
N PRO A 714 13.54 9.24 1.87
CA PRO A 714 14.17 7.91 1.75
C PRO A 714 14.34 7.17 3.10
N ASP A 715 14.87 5.95 3.07
CA ASP A 715 15.20 5.18 4.29
C ASP A 715 16.65 5.41 4.73
N VAL A 716 17.57 5.53 3.77
CA VAL A 716 19.01 5.78 3.96
C VAL A 716 19.52 6.69 2.85
N SER A 717 20.79 7.07 2.88
CA SER A 717 21.43 7.82 1.80
C SER A 717 22.87 7.40 1.55
N ALA A 718 23.38 7.79 0.39
CA ALA A 718 24.81 7.81 0.08
C ALA A 718 25.11 9.03 -0.81
N HIS A 719 26.38 9.25 -1.11
CA HIS A 719 26.85 10.42 -1.84
C HIS A 719 26.27 10.41 -3.25
N SER A 720 25.80 11.56 -3.73
CA SER A 720 25.07 11.64 -4.98
C SER A 720 25.69 12.60 -5.98
N LEU A 721 25.97 13.85 -5.60
CA LEU A 721 26.23 14.87 -6.62
C LEU A 721 27.59 15.56 -6.54
N THR A 722 27.82 16.42 -5.54
CA THR A 722 28.98 17.31 -5.54
C THR A 722 29.95 16.94 -4.42
N PRO A 723 31.19 16.54 -4.68
CA PRO A 723 31.80 16.40 -6.01
C PRO A 723 31.30 15.16 -6.78
N TYR A 724 31.31 15.23 -8.11
CA TYR A 724 30.82 14.15 -8.97
C TYR A 724 31.67 12.87 -8.88
N TYR A 725 31.08 11.74 -9.26
CA TYR A 725 31.77 10.48 -9.51
C TYR A 725 32.54 10.54 -10.82
N GLU A 726 33.75 9.97 -10.86
CA GLU A 726 34.44 9.66 -12.11
C GLU A 726 33.97 8.31 -12.65
N VAL A 727 33.46 8.31 -13.88
CA VAL A 727 32.92 7.12 -14.57
C VAL A 727 33.50 6.98 -15.98
N VAL A 728 33.39 5.80 -16.59
CA VAL A 728 33.82 5.54 -17.96
C VAL A 728 32.63 5.29 -18.89
N LEU A 729 32.56 6.07 -19.96
CA LEU A 729 31.56 5.89 -21.02
C LEU A 729 32.26 5.98 -22.37
N THR A 730 32.00 5.05 -23.29
CA THR A 730 32.62 5.04 -24.64
C THR A 730 34.17 5.11 -24.62
N GLY A 731 34.78 4.46 -23.63
CA GLY A 731 36.21 4.40 -23.37
C GLY A 731 36.83 5.71 -22.88
N LYS A 732 36.03 6.66 -22.38
CA LYS A 732 36.49 7.99 -21.92
C LYS A 732 35.94 8.30 -20.54
N HIS A 733 36.61 9.23 -19.86
CA HIS A 733 36.28 9.63 -18.50
C HIS A 733 35.21 10.72 -18.52
N TYR A 734 34.19 10.53 -17.69
CA TYR A 734 33.08 11.45 -17.50
C TYR A 734 32.84 11.70 -16.02
N LYS A 735 32.04 12.71 -15.74
CA LYS A 735 31.46 12.96 -14.42
C LYS A 735 30.01 12.50 -14.42
N SER A 736 29.59 11.83 -13.37
CA SER A 736 28.19 11.46 -13.15
C SER A 736 27.82 11.57 -11.66
N GLY A 737 26.53 11.45 -11.34
CA GLY A 737 26.00 11.60 -10.00
C GLY A 737 24.51 11.29 -9.94
N GLY A 738 23.82 11.83 -8.94
CA GLY A 738 22.42 11.56 -8.65
C GLY A 738 22.23 10.51 -7.55
N THR A 739 20.99 10.32 -7.10
CA THR A 739 20.60 9.19 -6.25
C THR A 739 20.77 7.86 -7.00
N SER A 740 20.74 7.92 -8.33
CA SER A 740 21.27 6.95 -9.28
C SER A 740 22.68 6.45 -8.98
N ALA A 741 23.57 7.29 -8.45
CA ALA A 741 24.90 6.85 -8.02
C ALA A 741 24.89 6.31 -6.57
N ALA A 742 24.02 6.85 -5.71
CA ALA A 742 23.93 6.46 -4.31
C ALA A 742 23.38 5.03 -4.13
N CYS A 743 22.36 4.66 -4.91
CA CYS A 743 21.72 3.34 -4.87
C CYS A 743 22.71 2.17 -5.12
N PRO A 744 23.49 2.13 -6.22
CA PRO A 744 24.46 1.07 -6.49
C PRO A 744 25.61 1.03 -5.50
N VAL A 745 26.03 2.19 -4.97
CA VAL A 745 27.03 2.26 -3.88
C VAL A 745 26.50 1.56 -2.62
N PHE A 746 25.28 1.89 -2.20
CA PHE A 746 24.65 1.25 -1.05
C PHE A 746 24.39 -0.24 -1.32
N ALA A 747 24.00 -0.62 -2.53
CA ALA A 747 23.85 -2.01 -2.96
C ALA A 747 25.16 -2.80 -2.81
N GLY A 748 26.29 -2.20 -3.20
CA GLY A 748 27.62 -2.74 -2.97
C GLY A 748 27.88 -3.01 -1.49
N ILE A 749 27.57 -2.05 -0.62
CA ILE A 749 27.74 -2.16 0.85
C ILE A 749 26.87 -3.29 1.40
N VAL A 750 25.59 -3.37 1.03
CA VAL A 750 24.69 -4.47 1.46
C VAL A 750 25.20 -5.82 0.94
N GLY A 751 25.74 -5.87 -0.27
CA GLY A 751 26.41 -7.06 -0.82
C GLY A 751 27.59 -7.53 0.04
N LEU A 752 28.43 -6.60 0.49
CA LEU A 752 29.53 -6.89 1.43
C LEU A 752 29.03 -7.35 2.80
N LEU A 753 27.94 -6.78 3.31
CA LEU A 753 27.31 -7.23 4.57
C LEU A 753 26.75 -8.66 4.45
N ASN A 754 26.10 -8.98 3.33
CA ASN A 754 25.64 -10.33 3.04
C ASN A 754 26.82 -11.31 2.89
N ASP A 755 27.93 -10.90 2.25
CA ASP A 755 29.16 -11.70 2.18
C ASP A 755 29.71 -12.01 3.58
N ALA A 756 29.73 -11.04 4.50
CA ALA A 756 30.16 -11.26 5.89
C ALA A 756 29.26 -12.28 6.59
N ARG A 757 27.94 -12.10 6.48
CA ARG A 757 26.95 -12.97 7.12
C ARG A 757 26.98 -14.40 6.59
N LEU A 758 27.00 -14.57 5.28
CA LEU A 758 27.00 -15.88 4.64
C LEU A 758 28.26 -16.68 5.00
N ARG A 759 29.44 -16.04 5.02
CA ARG A 759 30.69 -16.68 5.49
C ARG A 759 30.66 -17.03 6.97
N ALA A 760 29.86 -16.32 7.77
CA ALA A 760 29.59 -16.65 9.17
C ALA A 760 28.46 -17.68 9.35
N GLY A 761 27.90 -18.25 8.27
CA GLY A 761 26.82 -19.24 8.32
C GLY A 761 25.45 -18.66 8.68
N LYS A 762 25.25 -17.35 8.53
CA LYS A 762 23.97 -16.66 8.74
C LYS A 762 23.24 -16.49 7.41
N SER A 763 21.92 -16.29 7.47
CA SER A 763 21.12 -15.95 6.29
C SER A 763 21.38 -14.51 5.82
N THR A 764 20.94 -14.20 4.60
CA THR A 764 21.00 -12.85 4.02
C THR A 764 20.17 -11.85 4.82
N LEU A 765 20.38 -10.55 4.59
CA LEU A 765 19.64 -9.48 5.25
C LEU A 765 18.19 -9.36 4.79
N GLY A 766 17.89 -9.72 3.54
CA GLY A 766 16.52 -9.68 2.99
C GLY A 766 15.88 -8.30 3.01
N PHE A 767 14.58 -8.24 3.31
CA PHE A 767 13.89 -6.96 3.44
C PHE A 767 14.47 -6.15 4.60
N LEU A 768 15.21 -5.09 4.27
CA LEU A 768 16.15 -4.45 5.18
C LEU A 768 15.49 -3.45 6.14
N ASN A 769 14.36 -2.83 5.75
CA ASN A 769 13.80 -1.70 6.47
C ASN A 769 13.46 -1.97 7.94
N PRO A 770 12.80 -3.08 8.32
CA PRO A 770 12.55 -3.36 9.74
C PRO A 770 13.83 -3.44 10.56
N LEU A 771 14.91 -3.98 9.99
CA LEU A 771 16.22 -4.03 10.63
C LEU A 771 16.89 -2.65 10.71
N LEU A 772 16.79 -1.82 9.67
CA LEU A 772 17.32 -0.45 9.66
C LEU A 772 16.77 0.40 10.81
N TYR A 773 15.45 0.39 10.95
CA TYR A 773 14.74 1.23 11.92
C TYR A 773 14.74 0.67 13.35
N SER A 774 15.32 -0.50 13.59
CA SER A 774 15.39 -1.14 14.91
C SER A 774 16.83 -1.24 15.44
N GLU A 775 17.69 -1.96 14.73
CA GLU A 775 19.01 -2.36 15.24
C GLU A 775 20.19 -1.66 14.54
N LEU A 776 20.00 -1.16 13.31
CA LEU A 776 21.12 -0.64 12.51
C LEU A 776 21.27 0.88 12.50
N ALA A 777 20.35 1.65 13.08
CA ALA A 777 20.42 3.12 13.06
C ALA A 777 21.77 3.68 13.56
N GLU A 778 22.38 3.06 14.57
CA GLU A 778 23.70 3.48 15.09
C GLU A 778 24.88 3.16 14.15
N GLY A 779 24.65 2.31 13.14
CA GLY A 779 25.60 2.01 12.07
C GLY A 779 25.61 3.06 10.96
N PHE A 780 24.80 4.11 11.05
CA PHE A 780 24.78 5.21 10.10
C PHE A 780 25.37 6.48 10.72
N THR A 781 26.07 7.25 9.90
CA THR A 781 26.40 8.64 10.20
C THR A 781 25.19 9.50 9.89
N ASP A 782 24.62 10.08 10.94
CA ASP A 782 23.47 10.97 10.87
C ASP A 782 23.81 12.29 10.16
N ILE A 783 22.99 12.69 9.18
CA ILE A 783 23.19 13.90 8.38
C ILE A 783 22.25 14.99 8.87
N THR A 784 22.80 15.97 9.59
CA THR A 784 21.98 17.01 10.25
C THR A 784 22.12 18.40 9.62
N ALA A 785 22.66 18.48 8.41
CA ALA A 785 22.91 19.74 7.71
C ALA A 785 22.57 19.61 6.23
N GLY A 786 22.14 20.73 5.63
CA GLY A 786 21.58 20.74 4.28
C GLY A 786 20.06 20.54 4.29
N ALA A 787 19.47 20.57 3.11
CA ALA A 787 18.03 20.45 2.90
C ALA A 787 17.77 20.06 1.44
N SER A 788 16.68 19.32 1.17
CA SER A 788 16.15 19.22 -0.20
C SER A 788 15.19 20.35 -0.49
N VAL A 789 15.15 20.78 -1.76
CA VAL A 789 14.33 21.90 -2.25
C VAL A 789 13.64 21.52 -3.56
N GLY A 790 12.59 22.22 -3.94
CA GLY A 790 11.87 21.97 -5.20
C GLY A 790 10.61 22.82 -5.29
N CYS A 791 9.72 22.48 -6.23
CA CYS A 791 8.45 23.19 -6.41
C CYS A 791 8.56 24.72 -6.58
N ASP A 792 9.60 25.18 -7.26
CA ASP A 792 9.82 26.59 -7.61
C ASP A 792 9.41 26.93 -9.06
N GLY A 793 8.83 25.94 -9.76
CA GLY A 793 8.43 26.03 -11.17
C GLY A 793 9.57 25.70 -12.14
N ILE A 794 10.71 25.20 -11.66
CA ILE A 794 11.85 24.74 -12.46
C ILE A 794 12.05 23.24 -12.22
N ASN A 795 12.32 22.48 -13.28
CA ASN A 795 12.77 21.10 -13.18
C ASN A 795 14.26 21.09 -12.75
N PRO A 796 14.62 20.56 -11.56
CA PRO A 796 15.99 20.64 -11.04
C PRO A 796 17.03 19.90 -11.89
N GLN A 797 16.63 18.81 -12.56
CA GLN A 797 17.53 18.03 -13.41
C GLN A 797 17.84 18.76 -14.72
N THR A 798 16.86 19.44 -15.33
CA THR A 798 17.05 20.08 -16.64
C THR A 798 17.36 21.57 -16.55
N GLY A 799 17.04 22.21 -15.43
CA GLY A 799 17.11 23.66 -15.24
C GLY A 799 16.06 24.44 -16.04
N ASN A 800 15.11 23.76 -16.67
CA ASN A 800 14.07 24.38 -17.50
C ASN A 800 12.81 24.68 -16.68
N PRO A 801 12.05 25.75 -17.02
CA PRO A 801 10.74 25.98 -16.43
C PRO A 801 9.76 24.85 -16.75
N VAL A 802 8.87 24.54 -15.80
CA VAL A 802 7.76 23.58 -15.94
C VAL A 802 6.46 24.36 -16.17
N PRO A 803 5.96 24.49 -17.41
CA PRO A 803 4.76 25.29 -17.68
C PRO A 803 3.52 24.68 -17.01
N GLY A 804 2.89 25.43 -16.11
CA GLY A 804 1.77 24.92 -15.30
C GLY A 804 2.20 24.15 -14.05
N GLY A 805 3.51 24.02 -13.82
CA GLY A 805 4.09 23.52 -12.58
C GLY A 805 3.63 24.32 -11.37
N GLY A 806 3.37 23.62 -10.27
CA GLY A 806 3.00 24.27 -9.01
C GLY A 806 4.19 24.99 -8.39
N ILE A 807 3.97 26.23 -7.99
CA ILE A 807 4.95 26.98 -7.18
C ILE A 807 4.46 26.95 -5.74
N ILE A 808 5.20 26.27 -4.87
CA ILE A 808 4.87 26.15 -3.45
C ILE A 808 5.92 26.95 -2.66
N PRO A 809 5.57 28.14 -2.13
CA PRO A 809 6.51 28.97 -1.40
C PRO A 809 7.16 28.22 -0.24
N TYR A 810 8.49 28.34 -0.14
CA TYR A 810 9.28 27.71 0.91
C TYR A 810 9.18 26.18 0.94
N ALA A 811 8.90 25.50 -0.17
CA ALA A 811 8.97 24.03 -0.22
C ALA A 811 10.41 23.55 0.02
N HIS A 812 10.66 22.98 1.20
CA HIS A 812 11.93 22.35 1.54
C HIS A 812 11.75 21.30 2.65
N TRP A 813 12.68 20.34 2.70
CA TRP A 813 12.85 19.43 3.83
C TRP A 813 14.25 19.63 4.37
N ASN A 814 14.38 19.92 5.67
CA ASN A 814 15.69 20.03 6.30
C ASN A 814 16.20 18.64 6.70
N ALA A 815 17.52 18.45 6.58
CA ALA A 815 18.19 17.35 7.22
C ALA A 815 18.23 17.59 8.74
N THR A 816 17.89 16.58 9.55
CA THR A 816 17.68 16.74 11.00
C THR A 816 18.22 15.54 11.76
N ALA A 817 18.40 15.69 13.07
CA ALA A 817 18.87 14.56 13.88
C ALA A 817 17.87 13.37 13.82
N GLY A 818 18.39 12.17 13.56
CA GLY A 818 17.59 10.97 13.33
C GLY A 818 17.03 10.89 11.92
N TRP A 819 15.89 10.22 11.76
CA TRP A 819 15.29 10.08 10.42
C TRP A 819 14.72 11.42 9.92
N ASP A 820 15.02 11.77 8.67
CA ASP A 820 14.41 12.90 7.96
C ASP A 820 14.02 12.53 6.51
N PRO A 821 13.09 13.29 5.89
CA PRO A 821 12.64 13.06 4.51
C PRO A 821 13.61 13.64 3.46
N VAL A 822 14.93 13.56 3.71
CA VAL A 822 15.98 13.93 2.75
C VAL A 822 17.06 12.86 2.65
N THR A 823 17.55 12.41 3.81
CA THR A 823 18.70 11.50 3.94
C THR A 823 18.36 10.21 4.69
N GLY A 824 17.11 10.08 5.14
CA GLY A 824 16.65 8.91 5.87
C GLY A 824 17.39 8.79 7.20
N LEU A 825 17.95 7.61 7.49
CA LEU A 825 18.80 7.38 8.67
C LEU A 825 20.24 7.88 8.49
N GLY A 826 20.58 8.46 7.35
CA GLY A 826 21.92 8.96 7.02
C GLY A 826 22.73 7.99 6.17
N VAL A 827 24.06 8.09 6.27
CA VAL A 827 25.02 7.39 5.39
C VAL A 827 25.74 6.24 6.10
N PRO A 828 26.05 5.12 5.41
CA PRO A 828 26.51 3.91 6.08
C PRO A 828 27.94 4.00 6.62
N ASP A 829 28.16 3.47 7.82
CA ASP A 829 29.48 3.10 8.32
C ASP A 829 29.61 1.57 8.23
N PHE A 830 30.28 1.08 7.19
CA PHE A 830 30.29 -0.36 6.88
C PHE A 830 30.82 -1.21 8.02
N MET A 831 31.90 -0.80 8.69
CA MET A 831 32.48 -1.62 9.75
C MET A 831 31.55 -1.72 10.96
N LYS A 832 30.86 -0.63 11.33
CA LYS A 832 29.82 -0.68 12.37
C LYS A 832 28.66 -1.56 11.95
N LEU A 833 28.15 -1.38 10.73
CA LEU A 833 27.05 -2.17 10.19
C LEU A 833 27.40 -3.66 10.15
N LYS A 834 28.63 -4.00 9.73
CA LYS A 834 29.13 -5.37 9.69
C LYS A 834 29.13 -6.01 11.08
N ASP A 835 29.63 -5.30 12.09
CA ASP A 835 29.66 -5.81 13.46
C ASP A 835 28.23 -6.01 14.01
N LEU A 836 27.34 -5.04 13.77
CA LEU A 836 25.92 -5.14 14.15
C LEU A 836 25.25 -6.34 13.48
N VAL A 837 25.33 -6.47 12.16
CA VAL A 837 24.66 -7.57 11.46
C VAL A 837 25.27 -8.94 11.76
N LEU A 838 26.54 -9.03 12.17
CA LEU A 838 27.13 -10.30 12.61
C LEU A 838 26.71 -10.67 14.04
N SER A 839 26.26 -9.69 14.83
CA SER A 839 25.77 -9.94 16.20
C SER A 839 24.34 -10.50 16.26
N LEU A 840 23.54 -10.27 15.21
CA LEU A 840 22.14 -10.70 15.09
C LEU A 840 21.95 -12.22 14.99
#